data_AF-A0A7W2I785-F1
#
_entry.id   AF-A0A7W2I785-F1
#
_cell.length_a   1.000
_cell.length_b   1.000
_cell.length_c   1.000
_cell.angle_alpha   90.00
_cell.angle_beta   90.00
_cell.angle_gamma   90.00
#
_symmetry.space_group_name_H-M   'P 1'
#
loop_
_entity.id
_entity.type
_entity.pdbx_description
1 polymer ?
#
loop_
_entity_poly.entity_id
_entity_poly.type
_entity_poly.pdbx_seq_one_letter_code
_entity_poly.pdbx_strand_id
1 'polypeptide(L)'
;MWMVPLIACPWMVARATPPALDIASEPLLAGCVAADGGPAVRGAPLVLPAGAVASADAASATVFQAIYSRADWSGYLERYAVQANDASTLMPATPSWDAGAILTGAAGRPPRPTPTARKLYTAIVQPDGTLTTVPFVWDAISSAQRAMLDRAPSTSARSRPDGMGPQRLDYLRGERGLEGTVFRRRGSVLGDAVNSSPVYVGVASAVERGAAYADFYARSKLRRPAVYLGANDGMLHAFDAADGSELFAYVPNALFATLGRLTSPAYVHTAYVDGPASAGEAEAGGTWRTVLVSAMGGGAQGVFALDVTDPLHFDASGALWEFTDRDDPLMGNVTTRPQVARVRTRGSGAAAVFRDVAVVASGLNNYAADGHASASGNGALFLLALDKPPSQPWRLNDNYYRFVTPIADAARANGLSAPALAVDADGVLRYAYAGDLQGNLWRFDLTGNAPWPGAVGPGPATTPLFVARDVSGVRQAIAQQPRLVYATGGGYLILFGTGRMLEAADRLPAHGAPQSYYAILDTLADPPQLVAGRAELTPRTLSGADDAMALTLLGADLPANSKGWYIDFLHSDVTGERSLDSGVLANGKLVFNTVLPGRTPCDATRSRSYALDVLTGLPSMLMASAASVGDPHATARLAPDYAARPVALRLPALAAASGTGPAPATPPTGASATQNVAIAMFSAVGGAPVRSAGAITVAAPSGRLSWREVVNWRELHAAARR
;
A
#
# COMPACT_ATOMS: atom_id res chain seq x y z
N MET A 1 28.16 -2.50 68.59
CA MET A 1 26.78 -2.38 68.08
C MET A 1 26.74 -1.15 67.18
N TRP A 2 26.97 -1.34 65.87
CA TRP A 2 26.99 -0.25 64.89
C TRP A 2 25.94 -0.58 63.82
N MET A 3 24.91 0.27 63.73
CA MET A 3 23.83 0.16 62.75
C MET A 3 24.33 0.56 61.37
N VAL A 4 24.16 -0.34 60.39
CA VAL A 4 24.38 -0.07 58.95
C VAL A 4 23.03 0.31 58.34
N PRO A 5 22.91 1.39 57.55
CA PRO A 5 21.67 1.73 56.87
C PRO A 5 21.51 0.86 55.60
N LEU A 6 20.37 0.20 55.48
CA LEU A 6 19.92 -0.47 54.26
C LEU A 6 19.55 0.58 53.22
N ILE A 7 20.35 0.68 52.16
CA ILE A 7 20.00 1.42 50.94
C ILE A 7 19.01 0.56 50.16
N ALA A 8 17.76 1.00 50.09
CA ALA A 8 16.75 0.39 49.24
C ALA A 8 17.07 0.71 47.76
N CYS A 9 17.43 -0.32 47.01
CA CYS A 9 17.52 -0.26 45.55
C CYS A 9 16.09 -0.19 44.97
N PRO A 10 15.70 0.83 44.20
CA PRO A 10 14.40 0.83 43.56
C PRO A 10 14.37 -0.29 42.53
N TRP A 11 13.38 -1.17 42.66
CA TRP A 11 13.13 -2.25 41.71
C TRP A 11 12.90 -1.63 40.33
N MET A 12 13.87 -1.78 39.43
CA MET A 12 13.62 -1.59 38.00
C MET A 12 12.58 -2.63 37.60
N VAL A 13 11.33 -2.20 37.46
CA VAL A 13 10.32 -2.97 36.73
C VAL A 13 10.81 -3.00 35.29
N ALA A 14 11.45 -4.11 34.89
CA ALA A 14 11.70 -4.40 33.50
C ALA A 14 10.34 -4.43 32.80
N ARG A 15 10.01 -3.36 32.05
CA ARG A 15 8.84 -3.40 31.18
C ARG A 15 9.10 -4.49 30.16
N ALA A 16 8.30 -5.55 30.20
CA ALA A 16 8.35 -6.60 29.20
C ALA A 16 8.15 -5.97 27.81
N THR A 17 8.97 -6.36 26.83
CA THR A 17 8.76 -5.98 25.44
C THR A 17 7.52 -6.70 24.88
N PRO A 18 6.80 -6.08 23.92
CA PRO A 18 5.71 -6.77 23.20
C PRO A 18 6.14 -8.12 22.60
N PRO A 19 5.21 -9.08 22.42
CA PRO A 19 5.48 -10.33 21.72
C PRO A 19 5.69 -10.09 20.22
N ALA A 20 6.70 -10.75 19.62
CA ALA A 20 6.98 -10.61 18.19
C ALA A 20 6.00 -11.45 17.38
N LEU A 21 5.61 -10.94 16.22
CA LEU A 21 4.74 -11.62 15.27
C LEU A 21 5.56 -12.52 14.36
N ASP A 22 5.08 -13.74 14.10
CA ASP A 22 5.60 -14.56 13.01
C ASP A 22 4.96 -14.10 11.69
N ILE A 23 5.57 -13.09 11.07
CA ILE A 23 5.06 -12.49 9.83
C ILE A 23 5.05 -13.56 8.75
N ALA A 24 3.86 -13.92 8.29
CA ALA A 24 3.71 -14.96 7.29
C ALA A 24 4.39 -14.57 5.98
N SER A 25 5.33 -15.40 5.53
CA SER A 25 5.88 -15.31 4.18
C SER A 25 4.92 -15.90 3.14
N GLU A 26 4.05 -16.82 3.55
CA GLU A 26 3.07 -17.45 2.68
C GLU A 26 1.75 -16.66 2.59
N PRO A 27 0.97 -16.80 1.51
CA PRO A 27 -0.30 -16.10 1.39
C PRO A 27 -1.34 -16.62 2.36
N LEU A 28 -1.57 -15.85 3.42
CA LEU A 28 -2.57 -16.15 4.44
C LEU A 28 -4.00 -16.20 3.91
N LEU A 29 -4.28 -15.76 2.69
CA LEU A 29 -5.63 -15.72 2.12
C LEU A 29 -5.93 -16.94 1.24
N ALA A 30 -4.94 -17.75 0.93
CA ALA A 30 -5.12 -18.93 0.09
C ALA A 30 -5.39 -20.17 0.97
N GLY A 31 -6.44 -20.93 0.64
CA GLY A 31 -6.73 -22.22 1.31
C GLY A 31 -5.64 -23.27 1.03
N CYS A 32 -5.66 -24.40 1.72
CA CYS A 32 -4.63 -25.45 1.56
C CYS A 32 -4.55 -25.95 0.10
N VAL A 33 -3.34 -26.27 -0.36
CA VAL A 33 -3.10 -26.82 -1.71
C VAL A 33 -3.32 -28.34 -1.65
N ALA A 34 -4.03 -28.91 -2.63
CA ALA A 34 -4.00 -30.36 -2.87
C ALA A 34 -2.60 -30.77 -3.36
N ALA A 35 -2.21 -32.03 -3.21
CA ALA A 35 -0.86 -32.53 -3.54
C ALA A 35 -0.40 -32.23 -5.00
N ASP A 36 -1.31 -31.90 -5.90
CA ASP A 36 -1.07 -31.63 -7.32
C ASP A 36 -0.75 -30.15 -7.63
N GLY A 37 -0.33 -29.35 -6.65
CA GLY A 37 0.23 -28.00 -6.85
C GLY A 37 -0.78 -26.84 -6.91
N GLY A 38 -2.09 -27.11 -6.95
CA GLY A 38 -3.17 -26.11 -6.82
C GLY A 38 -3.20 -25.05 -7.93
N PRO A 39 -4.28 -24.24 -8.01
CA PRO A 39 -4.34 -23.13 -8.95
C PRO A 39 -3.36 -22.02 -8.57
N ALA A 40 -2.82 -21.32 -9.57
CA ALA A 40 -1.99 -20.14 -9.36
C ALA A 40 -2.75 -19.08 -8.55
N VAL A 41 -2.04 -18.42 -7.64
CA VAL A 41 -2.58 -17.35 -6.80
C VAL A 41 -2.26 -16.00 -7.43
N ARG A 42 -3.21 -15.08 -7.42
CA ARG A 42 -3.08 -13.75 -7.99
C ARG A 42 -2.97 -12.71 -6.87
N GLY A 43 -1.97 -11.84 -6.98
CA GLY A 43 -1.80 -10.68 -6.10
C GLY A 43 -2.76 -9.54 -6.44
N ALA A 44 -2.67 -8.46 -5.66
CA ALA A 44 -3.44 -7.25 -5.91
C ALA A 44 -3.07 -6.63 -7.29
N PRO A 45 -4.07 -6.29 -8.12
CA PRO A 45 -3.81 -5.71 -9.43
C PRO A 45 -3.44 -4.23 -9.33
N LEU A 46 -2.60 -3.79 -10.26
CA LEU A 46 -2.49 -2.39 -10.64
C LEU A 46 -3.35 -2.16 -11.87
N VAL A 47 -4.33 -1.27 -11.76
CA VAL A 47 -5.22 -0.91 -12.86
C VAL A 47 -4.97 0.53 -13.27
N LEU A 48 -4.70 0.72 -14.56
CA LEU A 48 -4.55 2.03 -15.17
C LEU A 48 -5.75 2.32 -16.08
N PRO A 49 -6.30 3.54 -16.05
CA PRO A 49 -7.41 3.92 -16.90
C PRO A 49 -7.01 3.92 -18.38
N ALA A 50 -8.01 3.93 -19.26
CA ALA A 50 -7.77 3.94 -20.70
C ALA A 50 -6.91 5.15 -21.13
N GLY A 51 -5.98 4.91 -22.06
CA GLY A 51 -5.03 5.92 -22.54
C GLY A 51 -3.88 6.26 -21.59
N ALA A 52 -3.82 5.71 -20.38
CA ALA A 52 -2.70 5.95 -19.44
C ALA A 52 -1.40 5.24 -19.85
N VAL A 53 -1.49 4.20 -20.67
CA VAL A 53 -0.36 3.46 -21.25
C VAL A 53 -0.40 3.62 -22.75
N ALA A 54 0.73 4.02 -23.35
CA ALA A 54 0.88 4.04 -24.80
C ALA A 54 0.61 2.63 -25.35
N SER A 55 -0.17 2.52 -26.45
CA SER A 55 -0.69 1.28 -27.05
C SER A 55 -1.96 0.68 -26.44
N ALA A 56 -2.56 1.25 -25.39
CA ALA A 56 -3.85 0.77 -24.87
C ALA A 56 -5.02 1.34 -25.70
N ASP A 57 -6.04 0.52 -25.97
CA ASP A 57 -7.28 0.98 -26.59
C ASP A 57 -7.96 2.00 -25.66
N ALA A 58 -8.45 3.11 -26.24
CA ALA A 58 -9.17 4.16 -25.53
C ALA A 58 -10.43 3.66 -24.82
N ALA A 59 -10.94 2.47 -25.18
CA ALA A 59 -12.08 1.81 -24.53
C ALA A 59 -11.71 0.81 -23.41
N SER A 60 -10.42 0.59 -23.11
CA SER A 60 -9.97 -0.49 -22.21
C SER A 60 -9.08 0.01 -21.07
N ALA A 61 -9.26 -0.54 -19.87
CA ALA A 61 -8.32 -0.35 -18.77
C ALA A 61 -7.14 -1.34 -18.91
N THR A 62 -5.92 -0.88 -18.63
CA THR A 62 -4.74 -1.77 -18.60
C THR A 62 -4.54 -2.30 -17.19
N VAL A 63 -4.33 -3.60 -17.05
CA VAL A 63 -4.08 -4.28 -15.77
C VAL A 63 -2.71 -4.91 -15.78
N PHE A 64 -1.95 -4.66 -14.71
CA PHE A 64 -0.76 -5.40 -14.34
C PHE A 64 -1.06 -6.21 -13.09
N GLN A 65 -0.77 -7.51 -13.10
CA GLN A 65 -1.08 -8.37 -11.97
C GLN A 65 0.01 -9.41 -11.75
N ALA A 66 0.50 -9.47 -10.52
CA ALA A 66 1.43 -10.52 -10.10
C ALA A 66 0.69 -11.83 -9.88
N ILE A 67 1.34 -12.93 -10.24
CA ILE A 67 0.81 -14.30 -10.13
C ILE A 67 1.92 -15.19 -9.63
N TYR A 68 1.59 -16.18 -8.83
CA TYR A 68 2.57 -17.12 -8.34
C TYR A 68 2.02 -18.52 -8.09
N SER A 69 2.94 -19.48 -8.13
CA SER A 69 2.71 -20.89 -7.81
C SER A 69 3.16 -21.15 -6.38
N ARG A 70 2.31 -21.77 -5.56
CA ARG A 70 2.69 -22.23 -4.22
C ARG A 70 3.42 -23.56 -4.21
N ALA A 71 3.43 -24.28 -5.34
CA ALA A 71 4.13 -25.56 -5.45
C ALA A 71 5.65 -25.36 -5.43
N ASP A 72 6.11 -24.27 -6.05
CA ASP A 72 7.53 -24.01 -6.23
C ASP A 72 7.91 -22.55 -6.02
N TRP A 73 6.99 -21.67 -5.60
CA TRP A 73 7.24 -20.24 -5.36
C TRP A 73 7.77 -19.51 -6.61
N SER A 74 7.34 -19.96 -7.79
CA SER A 74 7.59 -19.26 -9.04
C SER A 74 6.64 -18.07 -9.18
N GLY A 75 7.15 -16.94 -9.67
CA GLY A 75 6.39 -15.73 -9.88
C GLY A 75 6.35 -15.26 -11.33
N TYR A 76 5.31 -14.49 -11.62
CA TYR A 76 4.94 -13.99 -12.94
C TYR A 76 4.31 -12.61 -12.79
N LEU A 77 4.39 -11.79 -13.84
CA LEU A 77 3.72 -10.48 -13.91
C LEU A 77 3.08 -10.37 -15.28
N GLU A 78 1.75 -10.44 -15.31
CA GLU A 78 0.97 -10.35 -16.55
C GLU A 78 0.53 -8.91 -16.81
N ARG A 79 0.55 -8.50 -18.09
CA ARG A 79 -0.18 -7.33 -18.58
C ARG A 79 -1.34 -7.76 -19.46
N TYR A 80 -2.55 -7.37 -19.13
CA TYR A 80 -3.73 -7.59 -19.96
C TYR A 80 -4.67 -6.38 -19.96
N ALA A 81 -5.57 -6.34 -20.94
CA ALA A 81 -6.63 -5.32 -21.00
C ALA A 81 -7.91 -5.83 -20.35
N VAL A 82 -8.66 -4.95 -19.71
CA VAL A 82 -10.03 -5.20 -19.26
C VAL A 82 -10.95 -4.25 -20.01
N GLN A 83 -11.90 -4.83 -20.74
CA GLN A 83 -12.96 -4.10 -21.44
C GLN A 83 -14.27 -4.27 -20.68
N ALA A 84 -15.15 -3.26 -20.75
CA ALA A 84 -16.57 -3.44 -20.45
C ALA A 84 -17.38 -3.30 -21.73
N ASN A 85 -18.27 -4.25 -21.94
CA ASN A 85 -19.27 -4.25 -23.02
C ASN A 85 -20.56 -3.53 -22.59
N ASP A 86 -20.92 -3.59 -21.29
CA ASP A 86 -21.97 -2.82 -20.63
C ASP A 86 -21.54 -2.44 -19.20
N ALA A 87 -22.35 -1.67 -18.45
CA ALA A 87 -21.98 -1.22 -17.09
C ALA A 87 -21.75 -2.37 -16.08
N SER A 88 -22.03 -3.61 -16.46
CA SER A 88 -22.15 -4.75 -15.54
C SER A 88 -21.27 -5.95 -15.87
N THR A 89 -20.68 -6.03 -17.07
CA THR A 89 -19.87 -7.17 -17.50
C THR A 89 -18.44 -6.73 -17.87
N LEU A 90 -17.45 -7.39 -17.25
CA LEU A 90 -16.02 -7.15 -17.47
C LEU A 90 -15.40 -8.35 -18.18
N MET A 91 -14.69 -8.12 -19.28
CA MET A 91 -13.99 -9.17 -20.02
C MET A 91 -12.47 -8.94 -19.96
N PRO A 92 -11.72 -9.80 -19.23
CA PRO A 92 -10.27 -9.78 -19.29
C PRO A 92 -9.80 -10.36 -20.62
N ALA A 93 -8.88 -9.66 -21.30
CA ALA A 93 -8.21 -10.17 -22.48
C ALA A 93 -7.09 -11.15 -22.11
N THR A 94 -6.64 -11.95 -23.08
CA THR A 94 -5.41 -12.74 -22.96
C THR A 94 -4.23 -11.83 -22.60
N PRO A 95 -3.32 -12.25 -21.69
CA PRO A 95 -2.11 -11.50 -21.41
C PRO A 95 -1.33 -11.14 -22.68
N SER A 96 -1.03 -9.85 -22.82
CA SER A 96 -0.19 -9.29 -23.89
C SER A 96 1.28 -9.64 -23.70
N TRP A 97 1.72 -9.77 -22.45
CA TRP A 97 3.01 -10.32 -22.07
C TRP A 97 2.98 -10.83 -20.62
N ASP A 98 3.97 -11.67 -20.30
CA ASP A 98 4.28 -12.16 -18.95
C ASP A 98 5.79 -12.00 -18.71
N ALA A 99 6.16 -11.15 -17.75
CA ALA A 99 7.56 -10.86 -17.46
C ALA A 99 8.31 -12.06 -16.86
N GLY A 100 7.66 -12.89 -16.05
CA GLY A 100 8.27 -14.09 -15.48
C GLY A 100 8.61 -15.11 -16.56
N ALA A 101 7.70 -15.31 -17.52
CA ALA A 101 7.94 -16.16 -18.68
C ALA A 101 9.05 -15.60 -19.61
N ILE A 102 9.08 -14.27 -19.82
CA ILE A 102 10.12 -13.60 -20.62
C ILE A 102 11.51 -13.73 -19.97
N LEU A 103 11.59 -13.51 -18.66
CA LEU A 103 12.83 -13.55 -17.89
C LEU A 103 13.37 -14.97 -17.74
N THR A 104 12.48 -15.96 -17.64
CA THR A 104 12.84 -17.38 -17.52
C THR A 104 13.27 -17.99 -18.84
N GLY A 105 12.63 -17.60 -19.94
CA GLY A 105 12.75 -18.26 -21.23
C GLY A 105 12.09 -19.65 -21.25
N ALA A 106 12.15 -20.30 -22.41
CA ALA A 106 11.63 -21.64 -22.64
C ALA A 106 12.46 -22.35 -23.73
N ALA A 107 12.18 -23.63 -23.99
CA ALA A 107 12.81 -24.35 -25.10
C ALA A 107 12.58 -23.60 -26.43
N GLY A 108 13.66 -23.23 -27.12
CA GLY A 108 13.61 -22.44 -28.36
C GLY A 108 13.35 -20.94 -28.18
N ARG A 109 13.19 -20.44 -26.95
CA ARG A 109 13.02 -19.01 -26.63
C ARG A 109 13.96 -18.62 -25.49
N PRO A 110 15.15 -18.05 -25.78
CA PRO A 110 16.09 -17.70 -24.71
C PRO A 110 15.50 -16.63 -23.76
N PRO A 111 15.97 -16.60 -22.50
CA PRO A 111 15.59 -15.55 -21.56
C PRO A 111 15.98 -14.16 -22.09
N ARG A 112 15.12 -13.17 -21.85
CA ARG A 112 15.36 -11.79 -22.29
C ARG A 112 15.23 -10.80 -21.12
N PRO A 113 16.32 -10.15 -20.69
CA PRO A 113 17.71 -10.38 -21.11
C PRO A 113 18.27 -11.73 -20.60
N THR A 114 19.42 -12.17 -21.14
CA THR A 114 20.13 -13.35 -20.59
C THR A 114 20.67 -13.05 -19.19
N PRO A 115 20.92 -14.06 -18.34
CA PRO A 115 21.41 -13.83 -16.96
C PRO A 115 22.65 -12.93 -16.87
N THR A 116 23.58 -13.06 -17.83
CA THR A 116 24.78 -12.22 -17.92
C THR A 116 24.50 -10.79 -18.40
N ALA A 117 23.48 -10.59 -19.24
CA ALA A 117 23.09 -9.28 -19.76
C ALA A 117 22.12 -8.51 -18.85
N ARG A 118 21.57 -9.14 -17.81
CA ARG A 118 20.71 -8.47 -16.82
C ARG A 118 21.45 -7.33 -16.12
N LYS A 119 20.83 -6.15 -16.11
CA LYS A 119 21.27 -4.95 -15.38
C LYS A 119 20.77 -5.02 -13.93
N LEU A 120 21.51 -5.76 -13.11
CA LEU A 120 21.18 -5.91 -11.68
C LEU A 120 22.12 -5.06 -10.85
N TYR A 121 21.57 -4.38 -9.84
CA TYR A 121 22.29 -3.46 -8.98
C TYR A 121 22.03 -3.78 -7.51
N THR A 122 22.96 -3.36 -6.67
CA THR A 122 22.84 -3.39 -5.22
C THR A 122 23.54 -2.18 -4.62
N ALA A 123 23.55 -2.09 -3.30
CA ALA A 123 24.28 -1.07 -2.57
C ALA A 123 25.35 -1.69 -1.68
N ILE A 124 26.49 -1.02 -1.58
CA ILE A 124 27.41 -1.17 -0.45
C ILE A 124 27.02 -0.12 0.57
N VAL A 125 26.51 -0.56 1.72
CA VAL A 125 26.05 0.34 2.80
C VAL A 125 27.03 0.28 3.96
N GLN A 126 27.57 1.43 4.33
CA GLN A 126 28.47 1.57 5.46
C GLN A 126 27.68 1.61 6.78
N PRO A 127 28.34 1.34 7.93
CA PRO A 127 27.68 1.41 9.24
C PRO A 127 27.05 2.77 9.57
N ASP A 128 27.52 3.86 8.96
CA ASP A 128 27.00 5.21 9.15
C ASP A 128 25.82 5.56 8.23
N GLY A 129 25.35 4.61 7.42
CA GLY A 129 24.26 4.78 6.47
C GLY A 129 24.65 5.44 5.14
N THR A 130 25.94 5.72 4.92
CA THR A 130 26.41 6.10 3.58
C THR A 130 26.34 4.91 2.63
N LEU A 131 26.01 5.17 1.36
CA LEU A 131 25.70 4.14 0.38
C LEU A 131 26.39 4.45 -0.95
N THR A 132 26.86 3.39 -1.61
CA THR A 132 27.31 3.42 -3.01
C THR A 132 26.57 2.35 -3.80
N THR A 133 25.93 2.74 -4.90
CA THR A 133 25.29 1.78 -5.82
C THR A 133 26.38 1.09 -6.65
N VAL A 134 26.33 -0.24 -6.71
CA VAL A 134 27.26 -1.06 -7.50
C VAL A 134 26.50 -2.11 -8.32
N PRO A 135 27.05 -2.59 -9.45
CA PRO A 135 26.48 -3.73 -10.16
C PRO A 135 26.46 -4.98 -9.26
N PHE A 136 25.38 -5.76 -9.33
CA PHE A 136 25.23 -7.02 -8.61
C PHE A 136 25.97 -8.15 -9.34
N VAL A 137 27.31 -8.07 -9.33
CA VAL A 137 28.26 -9.06 -9.85
C VAL A 137 29.34 -9.32 -8.81
N TRP A 138 29.91 -10.51 -8.81
CA TRP A 138 30.81 -10.99 -7.74
C TRP A 138 31.97 -10.06 -7.41
N ASP A 139 32.62 -9.52 -8.43
CA ASP A 139 33.80 -8.66 -8.26
C ASP A 139 33.47 -7.23 -7.81
N ALA A 140 32.22 -6.79 -8.02
CA ALA A 140 31.78 -5.42 -7.71
C ALA A 140 31.20 -5.27 -6.30
N ILE A 141 30.68 -6.36 -5.70
CA ILE A 141 30.16 -6.35 -4.33
C ILE A 141 31.30 -6.29 -3.30
N SER A 142 30.99 -5.91 -2.06
CA SER A 142 31.99 -5.82 -0.99
C SER A 142 32.50 -7.20 -0.53
N SER A 143 33.66 -7.24 0.13
CA SER A 143 34.19 -8.47 0.74
C SER A 143 33.25 -9.05 1.80
N ALA A 144 32.55 -8.20 2.55
CA ALA A 144 31.54 -8.62 3.53
C ALA A 144 30.35 -9.30 2.86
N GLN A 145 29.83 -8.72 1.78
CA GLN A 145 28.76 -9.30 0.98
C GLN A 145 29.17 -10.62 0.33
N ARG A 146 30.38 -10.71 -0.24
CA ARG A 146 30.94 -11.99 -0.74
C ARG A 146 30.98 -13.05 0.35
N ALA A 147 31.44 -12.69 1.55
CA ALA A 147 31.51 -13.62 2.68
C ALA A 147 30.14 -14.07 3.21
N MET A 148 29.07 -13.30 2.98
CA MET A 148 27.69 -13.71 3.29
C MET A 148 27.17 -14.71 2.25
N LEU A 149 27.41 -14.45 0.96
CA LEU A 149 27.00 -15.33 -0.13
C LEU A 149 27.84 -16.60 -0.23
N ASP A 150 29.07 -16.63 0.23
CA ASP A 150 29.93 -17.82 0.16
C ASP A 150 29.60 -18.89 1.22
N ARG A 151 28.55 -18.70 2.02
CA ARG A 151 28.14 -19.64 3.05
C ARG A 151 27.13 -20.65 2.52
N ALA A 152 27.28 -21.90 2.96
CA ALA A 152 26.28 -22.95 2.69
C ALA A 152 24.88 -22.50 3.19
N PRO A 153 23.81 -22.71 2.42
CA PRO A 153 22.45 -22.37 2.83
C PRO A 153 22.08 -23.11 4.11
N SER A 154 21.99 -22.38 5.21
CA SER A 154 21.61 -22.90 6.51
C SER A 154 20.81 -21.85 7.26
N THR A 155 19.92 -22.30 8.15
CA THR A 155 19.29 -21.45 9.14
C THR A 155 20.26 -21.04 10.26
N SER A 156 21.44 -21.67 10.35
CA SER A 156 22.47 -21.39 11.34
C SER A 156 23.42 -20.28 10.88
N ALA A 157 23.61 -19.26 11.73
CA ALA A 157 24.62 -18.21 11.55
C ALA A 157 26.08 -18.72 11.55
N ARG A 158 26.29 -20.02 11.85
CA ARG A 158 27.60 -20.70 11.89
C ARG A 158 27.90 -21.54 10.64
N SER A 159 27.14 -21.39 9.55
CA SER A 159 27.46 -22.10 8.30
C SER A 159 28.86 -21.72 7.80
N ARG A 160 29.63 -22.75 7.42
CA ARG A 160 31.00 -22.58 6.91
C ARG A 160 30.97 -22.09 5.45
N PRO A 161 31.99 -21.34 5.01
CA PRO A 161 32.20 -21.09 3.60
C PRO A 161 32.36 -22.40 2.83
N ASP A 162 31.76 -22.48 1.65
CA ASP A 162 31.84 -23.68 0.79
C ASP A 162 32.36 -23.37 -0.62
N GLY A 163 32.83 -22.15 -0.87
CA GLY A 163 33.44 -21.74 -2.13
C GLY A 163 32.46 -21.60 -3.30
N MET A 164 31.16 -21.64 -3.03
CA MET A 164 30.10 -21.54 -4.06
C MET A 164 29.54 -20.13 -4.20
N GLY A 165 30.12 -19.12 -3.53
CA GLY A 165 29.65 -17.74 -3.57
C GLY A 165 29.41 -17.16 -4.98
N PRO A 166 30.38 -17.25 -5.92
CA PRO A 166 30.19 -16.77 -7.30
C PRO A 166 29.01 -17.47 -7.99
N GLN A 167 28.91 -18.78 -7.86
CA GLN A 167 27.86 -19.60 -8.48
C GLN A 167 26.48 -19.28 -7.87
N ARG A 168 26.40 -19.00 -6.56
CA ARG A 168 25.16 -18.53 -5.94
C ARG A 168 24.76 -17.18 -6.47
N LEU A 169 25.71 -16.27 -6.64
CA LEU A 169 25.41 -14.97 -7.23
C LEU A 169 24.89 -15.14 -8.66
N ASP A 170 25.52 -15.97 -9.48
CA ASP A 170 25.06 -16.26 -10.85
C ASP A 170 23.65 -16.88 -10.85
N TYR A 171 23.35 -17.78 -9.90
CA TYR A 171 22.01 -18.33 -9.70
C TYR A 171 20.97 -17.23 -9.42
N LEU A 172 21.29 -16.29 -8.52
CA LEU A 172 20.44 -15.13 -8.20
C LEU A 172 20.28 -14.21 -9.41
N ARG A 173 21.32 -14.08 -10.24
CA ARG A 173 21.24 -13.41 -11.55
C ARG A 173 20.39 -14.17 -12.57
N GLY A 174 19.93 -15.38 -12.27
CA GLY A 174 19.03 -16.15 -13.12
C GLY A 174 19.72 -17.26 -13.91
N GLU A 175 20.99 -17.56 -13.64
CA GLU A 175 21.67 -18.70 -14.25
C GLU A 175 21.12 -20.03 -13.69
N ARG A 176 20.94 -21.01 -14.57
CA ARG A 176 20.16 -22.23 -14.28
C ARG A 176 20.96 -23.53 -14.43
N GLY A 177 22.21 -23.49 -14.89
CA GLY A 177 23.02 -24.67 -15.18
C GLY A 177 23.30 -25.59 -13.99
N LEU A 178 23.17 -25.09 -12.76
CA LEU A 178 23.34 -25.85 -11.51
C LEU A 178 22.01 -26.21 -10.82
N GLU A 179 20.86 -25.93 -11.46
CA GLU A 179 19.54 -26.27 -10.93
C GLU A 179 19.27 -27.78 -10.94
N GLY A 180 18.80 -28.31 -9.81
CA GLY A 180 18.51 -29.74 -9.65
C GLY A 180 19.74 -30.60 -9.38
N THR A 181 20.93 -30.00 -9.29
CA THR A 181 22.17 -30.66 -8.86
C THR A 181 22.63 -30.07 -7.54
N VAL A 182 23.20 -28.86 -7.57
CA VAL A 182 23.71 -28.16 -6.39
C VAL A 182 22.66 -27.19 -5.84
N PHE A 183 21.92 -26.52 -6.73
CA PHE A 183 20.94 -25.51 -6.34
C PHE A 183 19.50 -25.95 -6.62
N ARG A 184 18.57 -25.31 -5.93
CA ARG A 184 17.13 -25.54 -6.11
C ARG A 184 16.70 -25.29 -7.55
N ARG A 185 15.90 -26.21 -8.10
CA ARG A 185 15.22 -26.00 -9.38
C ARG A 185 14.10 -24.97 -9.23
N ARG A 186 14.00 -24.03 -10.17
CA ARG A 186 12.94 -23.01 -10.21
C ARG A 186 12.01 -23.19 -11.41
N GLY A 187 10.72 -22.96 -11.24
CA GLY A 187 9.78 -22.84 -12.37
C GLY A 187 9.88 -21.50 -13.09
N SER A 188 10.22 -20.43 -12.38
CA SER A 188 10.45 -19.08 -12.92
C SER A 188 11.71 -18.46 -12.31
N VAL A 189 12.44 -17.67 -13.08
CA VAL A 189 13.55 -16.83 -12.59
C VAL A 189 13.01 -15.71 -11.71
N LEU A 190 11.83 -15.15 -12.06
CA LEU A 190 11.13 -14.18 -11.23
C LEU A 190 10.51 -14.91 -10.03
N GLY A 191 10.83 -14.43 -8.83
CA GLY A 191 10.22 -14.90 -7.58
C GLY A 191 8.76 -14.49 -7.44
N ASP A 192 8.04 -15.17 -6.56
CA ASP A 192 6.67 -14.81 -6.21
C ASP A 192 6.58 -13.42 -5.55
N ALA A 193 5.43 -12.77 -5.71
CA ALA A 193 5.11 -11.50 -5.08
C ALA A 193 3.80 -11.67 -4.30
N VAL A 194 3.92 -11.97 -3.00
CA VAL A 194 2.77 -12.30 -2.14
C VAL A 194 2.09 -11.03 -1.65
N ASN A 195 2.86 -10.13 -1.04
CA ASN A 195 2.35 -8.89 -0.44
C ASN A 195 2.75 -7.63 -1.24
N SER A 196 3.77 -7.74 -2.09
CA SER A 196 4.15 -6.71 -3.06
C SER A 196 3.04 -6.45 -4.08
N SER A 197 2.92 -5.21 -4.56
CA SER A 197 1.96 -4.83 -5.61
C SER A 197 2.67 -4.03 -6.71
N PRO A 198 2.28 -4.18 -7.99
CA PRO A 198 2.92 -3.45 -9.07
C PRO A 198 2.76 -1.92 -8.93
N VAL A 199 3.80 -1.16 -9.29
CA VAL A 199 3.79 0.31 -9.36
C VAL A 199 4.15 0.76 -10.76
N TYR A 200 3.29 1.54 -11.42
CA TYR A 200 3.58 2.10 -12.74
C TYR A 200 4.16 3.51 -12.63
N VAL A 201 5.24 3.75 -13.37
CA VAL A 201 5.81 5.08 -13.59
C VAL A 201 5.82 5.35 -15.08
N GLY A 202 4.92 6.25 -15.51
CA GLY A 202 4.81 6.75 -16.87
C GLY A 202 5.29 8.20 -16.96
N VAL A 203 4.48 9.08 -17.55
CA VAL A 203 4.72 10.53 -17.56
C VAL A 203 4.45 11.11 -16.16
N ALA A 204 5.26 12.09 -15.73
CA ALA A 204 5.03 12.77 -14.45
C ALA A 204 3.69 13.53 -14.45
N SER A 205 3.16 13.86 -13.28
CA SER A 205 1.88 14.59 -13.22
C SER A 205 2.01 16.00 -13.79
N ALA A 206 0.99 16.47 -14.51
CA ALA A 206 0.95 17.79 -15.16
C ALA A 206 0.59 18.92 -14.18
N VAL A 207 1.15 18.89 -12.97
CA VAL A 207 0.92 19.91 -11.94
C VAL A 207 1.82 21.11 -12.13
N GLU A 208 1.32 22.30 -11.79
CA GLU A 208 2.12 23.53 -11.82
C GLU A 208 2.93 23.65 -10.53
N ARG A 209 4.24 23.34 -10.59
CA ARG A 209 5.18 23.44 -9.46
C ARG A 209 6.42 24.30 -9.81
N GLY A 210 6.20 25.35 -10.59
CA GLY A 210 7.25 26.27 -11.05
C GLY A 210 8.02 25.78 -12.28
N ALA A 211 8.91 26.64 -12.78
CA ALA A 211 9.61 26.44 -14.05
C ALA A 211 10.46 25.15 -14.08
N ALA A 212 11.23 24.87 -13.01
CA ALA A 212 12.06 23.67 -12.94
C ALA A 212 11.24 22.38 -13.02
N TYR A 213 10.03 22.36 -12.44
CA TYR A 213 9.12 21.22 -12.56
C TYR A 213 8.51 21.14 -13.96
N ALA A 214 8.17 22.27 -14.59
CA ALA A 214 7.66 22.29 -15.96
C ALA A 214 8.69 21.69 -16.95
N ASP A 215 9.97 22.01 -16.78
CA ASP A 215 11.06 21.43 -17.56
C ASP A 215 11.20 19.92 -17.31
N PHE A 216 11.11 19.50 -16.05
CA PHE A 216 11.11 18.08 -15.68
C PHE A 216 9.92 17.33 -16.27
N TYR A 217 8.72 17.89 -16.19
CA TYR A 217 7.51 17.34 -16.78
C TYR A 217 7.67 17.16 -18.30
N ALA A 218 8.22 18.17 -18.99
CA ALA A 218 8.52 18.07 -20.42
C ALA A 218 9.49 16.92 -20.75
N ARG A 219 10.56 16.75 -19.96
CA ARG A 219 11.49 15.61 -20.12
C ARG A 219 10.85 14.27 -19.79
N SER A 220 9.98 14.21 -18.78
CA SER A 220 9.30 12.97 -18.36
C SER A 220 8.40 12.37 -19.43
N LYS A 221 7.96 13.16 -20.43
CA LYS A 221 7.21 12.67 -21.60
C LYS A 221 8.03 11.75 -22.50
N LEU A 222 9.35 11.85 -22.45
CA LEU A 222 10.28 11.02 -23.22
C LEU A 222 10.75 9.78 -22.43
N ARG A 223 10.39 9.68 -21.14
CA ARG A 223 10.77 8.56 -20.28
C ARG A 223 10.14 7.27 -20.77
N ARG A 224 10.91 6.18 -20.74
CA ARG A 224 10.38 4.84 -20.96
C ARG A 224 9.47 4.44 -19.79
N PRO A 225 8.16 4.18 -20.02
CA PRO A 225 7.27 3.77 -18.94
C PRO A 225 7.65 2.39 -18.39
N ALA A 226 7.64 2.27 -17.07
CA ALA A 226 8.06 1.06 -16.37
C ALA A 226 7.07 0.64 -15.29
N VAL A 227 7.01 -0.66 -15.00
CA VAL A 227 6.28 -1.26 -13.89
C VAL A 227 7.26 -1.89 -12.93
N TYR A 228 7.19 -1.49 -11.66
CA TYR A 228 8.06 -1.97 -10.61
C TYR A 228 7.34 -2.99 -9.74
N LEU A 229 8.04 -4.07 -9.38
CA LEU A 229 7.51 -5.14 -8.54
C LEU A 229 8.62 -5.69 -7.64
N GLY A 230 8.39 -5.68 -6.33
CA GLY A 230 9.19 -6.45 -5.36
C GLY A 230 8.83 -7.93 -5.43
N ALA A 231 9.84 -8.80 -5.42
CA ALA A 231 9.67 -10.24 -5.47
C ALA A 231 10.54 -10.98 -4.42
N ASN A 232 10.10 -12.19 -4.08
CA ASN A 232 10.75 -13.09 -3.13
C ASN A 232 11.95 -13.84 -3.71
N ASP A 233 12.47 -13.42 -4.87
CA ASP A 233 13.81 -13.77 -5.35
C ASP A 233 14.90 -12.79 -4.85
N GLY A 234 14.52 -11.84 -4.00
CA GLY A 234 15.45 -10.90 -3.37
C GLY A 234 15.49 -9.52 -4.01
N MET A 235 14.67 -9.26 -5.03
CA MET A 235 14.82 -8.10 -5.90
C MET A 235 13.55 -7.26 -6.02
N LEU A 236 13.75 -5.95 -6.21
CA LEU A 236 12.76 -5.09 -6.85
C LEU A 236 13.10 -4.99 -8.34
N HIS A 237 12.21 -5.49 -9.19
CA HIS A 237 12.37 -5.48 -10.65
C HIS A 237 11.70 -4.25 -11.26
N ALA A 238 12.30 -3.72 -12.33
CA ALA A 238 11.69 -2.74 -13.21
C ALA A 238 11.47 -3.37 -14.59
N PHE A 239 10.21 -3.52 -14.99
CA PHE A 239 9.83 -4.07 -16.28
C PHE A 239 9.33 -2.97 -17.21
N ASP A 240 9.65 -3.09 -18.49
CA ASP A 240 9.09 -2.25 -19.54
C ASP A 240 7.57 -2.42 -19.60
N ALA A 241 6.82 -1.34 -19.45
CA ALA A 241 5.36 -1.41 -19.43
C ALA A 241 4.75 -1.84 -20.79
N ALA A 242 5.49 -1.66 -21.89
CA ALA A 242 5.02 -2.00 -23.23
C ALA A 242 5.21 -3.47 -23.56
N ASP A 243 6.38 -4.05 -23.26
CA ASP A 243 6.75 -5.39 -23.72
C ASP A 243 7.20 -6.38 -22.64
N GLY A 244 7.20 -5.97 -21.37
CA GLY A 244 7.51 -6.83 -20.23
C GLY A 244 8.98 -7.22 -20.09
N SER A 245 9.90 -6.65 -20.88
CA SER A 245 11.34 -6.89 -20.72
C SER A 245 11.86 -6.26 -19.43
N GLU A 246 12.79 -6.93 -18.74
CA GLU A 246 13.43 -6.37 -17.55
C GLU A 246 14.41 -5.25 -17.94
N LEU A 247 14.17 -4.05 -17.43
CA LEU A 247 15.02 -2.87 -17.62
C LEU A 247 16.20 -2.87 -16.65
N PHE A 248 15.92 -3.13 -15.37
CA PHE A 248 16.89 -3.36 -14.32
C PHE A 248 16.23 -4.07 -13.11
N ALA A 249 17.03 -4.53 -12.15
CA ALA A 249 16.52 -4.86 -10.82
C ALA A 249 17.49 -4.40 -9.72
N TYR A 250 16.97 -4.21 -8.51
CA TYR A 250 17.71 -3.78 -7.33
C TYR A 250 17.61 -4.80 -6.20
N VAL A 251 18.77 -5.19 -5.64
CA VAL A 251 18.90 -6.08 -4.48
C VAL A 251 19.26 -5.25 -3.25
N PRO A 252 18.36 -5.10 -2.26
CA PRO A 252 18.67 -4.39 -1.03
C PRO A 252 19.81 -5.04 -0.24
N ASN A 253 20.70 -4.22 0.32
CA ASN A 253 21.83 -4.71 1.12
C ASN A 253 21.38 -5.46 2.37
N ALA A 254 20.26 -5.05 2.97
CA ALA A 254 19.66 -5.69 4.14
C ALA A 254 19.38 -7.20 3.97
N LEU A 255 19.24 -7.69 2.72
CA LEU A 255 18.90 -9.08 2.44
C LEU A 255 20.12 -9.99 2.23
N PHE A 256 21.35 -9.49 2.17
CA PHE A 256 22.53 -10.32 1.84
C PHE A 256 22.75 -11.50 2.78
N ALA A 257 22.39 -11.35 4.05
CA ALA A 257 22.49 -12.40 5.05
C ALA A 257 21.55 -13.60 4.78
N THR A 258 20.47 -13.38 4.03
CA THR A 258 19.43 -14.40 3.75
C THR A 258 19.39 -14.84 2.29
N LEU A 259 19.89 -14.04 1.33
CA LEU A 259 19.86 -14.35 -0.12
C LEU A 259 20.38 -15.75 -0.48
N GLY A 260 21.42 -16.23 0.20
CA GLY A 260 21.97 -17.57 -0.04
C GLY A 260 20.96 -18.70 0.19
N ARG A 261 19.89 -18.48 0.97
CA ARG A 261 18.84 -19.48 1.22
C ARG A 261 18.04 -19.81 -0.04
N LEU A 262 17.92 -18.88 -0.99
CA LEU A 262 17.22 -19.11 -2.27
C LEU A 262 17.82 -20.25 -3.09
N THR A 263 19.11 -20.54 -2.91
CA THR A 263 19.79 -21.59 -3.66
C THR A 263 19.61 -22.98 -3.04
N SER A 264 19.02 -23.08 -1.84
CA SER A 264 18.89 -24.34 -1.09
C SER A 264 17.94 -25.33 -1.77
N PRO A 265 18.35 -26.57 -2.11
CA PRO A 265 17.44 -27.60 -2.57
C PRO A 265 16.30 -27.91 -1.58
N ALA A 266 16.52 -27.69 -0.29
CA ALA A 266 15.53 -27.80 0.79
C ALA A 266 14.95 -26.43 1.20
N TYR A 267 14.71 -25.55 0.22
CA TYR A 267 14.19 -24.21 0.47
C TYR A 267 12.85 -24.25 1.19
N VAL A 268 12.78 -23.47 2.27
CA VAL A 268 11.55 -23.12 2.97
C VAL A 268 11.22 -21.69 2.62
N HIS A 269 9.98 -21.43 2.24
CA HIS A 269 9.56 -20.12 1.77
C HIS A 269 9.85 -19.03 2.81
N THR A 270 10.61 -18.02 2.39
CA THR A 270 10.98 -16.88 3.22
C THR A 270 10.68 -15.62 2.42
N ALA A 271 10.17 -14.58 3.08
CA ALA A 271 9.97 -13.30 2.44
C ALA A 271 11.33 -12.63 2.14
N TYR A 272 11.41 -11.88 1.04
CA TYR A 272 12.55 -11.02 0.73
C TYR A 272 12.09 -9.59 0.43
N VAL A 273 11.92 -9.20 -0.83
CA VAL A 273 11.33 -7.89 -1.17
C VAL A 273 9.82 -8.07 -1.34
N ASP A 274 9.14 -8.20 -0.21
CA ASP A 274 7.71 -8.53 -0.15
C ASP A 274 6.84 -7.37 0.34
N GLY A 275 7.36 -6.14 0.29
CA GLY A 275 6.66 -4.95 0.77
C GLY A 275 5.98 -4.17 -0.36
N PRO A 276 4.91 -3.42 -0.06
CA PRO A 276 4.35 -2.47 -1.02
C PRO A 276 5.34 -1.33 -1.32
N ALA A 277 5.29 -0.82 -2.55
CA ALA A 277 6.04 0.35 -2.98
C ALA A 277 5.12 1.50 -3.42
N SER A 278 5.69 2.69 -3.51
CA SER A 278 5.07 3.84 -4.17
C SER A 278 6.12 4.66 -4.92
N ALA A 279 5.68 5.45 -5.88
CA ALA A 279 6.53 6.38 -6.60
C ALA A 279 5.92 7.79 -6.55
N GLY A 280 6.77 8.81 -6.58
CA GLY A 280 6.36 10.21 -6.63
C GLY A 280 7.48 11.11 -7.09
N GLU A 281 7.12 12.32 -7.50
CA GLU A 281 8.06 13.36 -7.86
C GLU A 281 8.58 14.08 -6.62
N ALA A 282 9.91 14.19 -6.53
CA ALA A 282 10.59 14.87 -5.45
C ALA A 282 11.71 15.75 -6.00
N GLU A 283 11.92 16.89 -5.35
CA GLU A 283 13.08 17.73 -5.56
C GLU A 283 14.22 17.24 -4.67
N ALA A 284 15.31 16.81 -5.28
CA ALA A 284 16.50 16.34 -4.58
C ALA A 284 17.76 16.97 -5.17
N GLY A 285 18.47 17.74 -4.35
CA GLY A 285 19.65 18.50 -4.79
C GLY A 285 19.33 19.58 -5.82
N GLY A 286 18.16 20.25 -5.70
CA GLY A 286 17.71 21.29 -6.62
C GLY A 286 17.26 20.78 -8.00
N THR A 287 17.11 19.47 -8.15
CA THR A 287 16.65 18.82 -9.39
C THR A 287 15.45 17.94 -9.10
N TRP A 288 14.41 18.05 -9.93
CA TRP A 288 13.26 17.16 -9.88
C TRP A 288 13.59 15.77 -10.40
N ARG A 289 13.18 14.77 -9.63
CA ARG A 289 13.37 13.35 -9.90
C ARG A 289 12.05 12.61 -9.69
N THR A 290 11.89 11.46 -10.32
CA THR A 290 10.90 10.48 -9.88
C THR A 290 11.57 9.47 -8.97
N VAL A 291 11.11 9.40 -7.72
CA VAL A 291 11.65 8.53 -6.69
C VAL A 291 10.66 7.41 -6.42
N LEU A 292 11.16 6.18 -6.34
CA LEU A 292 10.40 5.02 -5.88
C LEU A 292 10.86 4.65 -4.48
N VAL A 293 9.92 4.57 -3.54
CA VAL A 293 10.15 4.13 -2.16
C VAL A 293 9.48 2.78 -1.98
N SER A 294 10.25 1.78 -1.58
CA SER A 294 9.75 0.42 -1.37
C SER A 294 9.96 -0.01 0.07
N ALA A 295 8.95 -0.65 0.62
CA ALA A 295 9.09 -1.38 1.86
C ALA A 295 9.74 -2.74 1.62
N MET A 296 10.43 -3.27 2.64
CA MET A 296 11.02 -4.61 2.59
C MET A 296 10.04 -5.72 3.02
N GLY A 297 8.88 -5.37 3.59
CA GLY A 297 7.88 -6.34 3.99
C GLY A 297 8.36 -7.27 5.10
N GLY A 298 8.07 -8.56 4.96
CA GLY A 298 8.51 -9.59 5.91
C GLY A 298 9.98 -10.00 5.77
N GLY A 299 10.68 -9.61 4.70
CA GLY A 299 12.03 -10.13 4.44
C GLY A 299 13.16 -9.42 5.19
N ALA A 300 13.00 -8.14 5.48
CA ALA A 300 13.90 -7.36 6.32
C ALA A 300 13.17 -6.18 6.97
N GLN A 301 13.74 -5.64 8.04
CA GLN A 301 13.25 -4.42 8.68
C GLN A 301 13.73 -3.20 7.89
N GLY A 302 12.81 -2.31 7.52
CA GLY A 302 13.14 -1.06 6.84
C GLY A 302 12.57 -0.88 5.43
N VAL A 303 13.08 0.16 4.79
CA VAL A 303 12.66 0.65 3.47
C VAL A 303 13.87 1.12 2.67
N PHE A 304 13.72 1.25 1.36
CA PHE A 304 14.74 1.82 0.48
C PHE A 304 14.11 2.75 -0.57
N ALA A 305 14.90 3.71 -1.05
CA ALA A 305 14.48 4.65 -2.08
C ALA A 305 15.43 4.62 -3.29
N LEU A 306 14.84 4.56 -4.48
CA LEU A 306 15.54 4.51 -5.77
C LEU A 306 15.19 5.73 -6.60
N ASP A 307 16.19 6.31 -7.28
CA ASP A 307 15.92 7.27 -8.35
C ASP A 307 15.56 6.51 -9.63
N VAL A 308 14.29 6.59 -10.01
CA VAL A 308 13.73 5.92 -11.18
C VAL A 308 13.38 6.90 -12.30
N THR A 309 14.04 8.05 -12.31
CA THR A 309 13.83 9.10 -13.31
C THR A 309 14.13 8.61 -14.72
N ASP A 310 15.19 7.81 -14.90
CA ASP A 310 15.52 7.15 -16.16
C ASP A 310 15.79 5.65 -15.91
N PRO A 311 14.79 4.77 -16.14
CA PRO A 311 14.97 3.34 -15.88
C PRO A 311 15.94 2.65 -16.87
N LEU A 312 16.33 3.29 -17.99
CA LEU A 312 17.30 2.70 -18.92
C LEU A 312 18.76 2.90 -18.47
N HIS A 313 19.00 3.93 -17.65
CA HIS A 313 20.32 4.34 -17.13
C HIS A 313 20.28 4.47 -15.60
N PHE A 314 19.71 3.48 -14.93
CA PHE A 314 19.56 3.48 -13.47
C PHE A 314 20.91 3.63 -12.74
N ASP A 315 22.01 3.10 -13.29
CA ASP A 315 23.36 3.23 -12.74
C ASP A 315 23.86 4.67 -12.56
N ALA A 316 23.36 5.61 -13.38
CA ALA A 316 23.73 7.02 -13.26
C ALA A 316 23.15 7.70 -12.01
N SER A 317 22.04 7.17 -11.46
CA SER A 317 21.34 7.77 -10.33
C SER A 317 21.32 6.86 -9.10
N GLY A 318 20.99 5.58 -9.31
CA GLY A 318 21.09 4.50 -8.34
C GLY A 318 20.10 4.59 -7.18
N ALA A 319 20.42 3.86 -6.12
CA ALA A 319 19.72 3.97 -4.85
C ALA A 319 20.09 5.30 -4.18
N LEU A 320 19.08 6.01 -3.67
CA LEU A 320 19.25 7.23 -2.90
C LEU A 320 19.71 6.89 -1.47
N TRP A 321 19.06 5.90 -0.87
CA TRP A 321 19.36 5.42 0.48
C TRP A 321 18.61 4.11 0.80
N GLU A 322 19.11 3.40 1.80
CA GLU A 322 18.37 2.41 2.58
C GLU A 322 18.24 2.94 4.02
N PHE A 323 17.11 2.63 4.68
CA PHE A 323 16.87 2.99 6.08
C PHE A 323 16.32 1.77 6.83
N THR A 324 17.09 1.26 7.79
CA THR A 324 16.72 0.07 8.59
C THR A 324 16.79 0.35 10.09
N ASP A 325 16.47 -0.66 10.89
CA ASP A 325 16.70 -0.77 12.34
C ASP A 325 18.13 -0.40 12.79
N ARG A 326 19.14 -0.62 11.95
CA ARG A 326 20.52 -0.17 12.15
C ARG A 326 20.61 1.36 12.28
N ASP A 327 19.83 2.07 11.47
CA ASP A 327 19.85 3.54 11.43
C ASP A 327 18.94 4.14 12.53
N ASP A 328 17.83 3.48 12.84
CA ASP A 328 16.99 3.79 14.01
C ASP A 328 16.28 2.52 14.52
N PRO A 329 16.51 2.08 15.78
CA PRO A 329 15.91 0.87 16.33
C PRO A 329 14.38 0.82 16.32
N LEU A 330 13.70 1.97 16.15
CA LEU A 330 12.24 1.98 16.04
C LEU A 330 11.74 1.55 14.66
N MET A 331 12.60 1.40 13.66
CA MET A 331 12.22 0.83 12.37
C MET A 331 12.06 -0.68 12.49
N GLY A 332 11.00 -1.23 11.89
CA GLY A 332 10.70 -2.65 11.89
C GLY A 332 10.36 -3.15 10.49
N ASN A 333 9.65 -4.27 10.40
CA ASN A 333 9.13 -4.82 9.15
C ASN A 333 8.00 -3.94 8.62
N VAL A 334 8.31 -3.10 7.62
CA VAL A 334 7.31 -2.24 6.99
C VAL A 334 6.50 -3.07 6.00
N THR A 335 5.26 -3.40 6.38
CA THR A 335 4.32 -4.20 5.55
C THR A 335 3.23 -3.36 4.90
N THR A 336 3.23 -2.05 5.13
CA THR A 336 2.24 -1.11 4.61
C THR A 336 2.89 -0.02 3.75
N ARG A 337 2.10 0.63 2.90
CA ARG A 337 2.60 1.46 1.79
C ARG A 337 3.36 2.71 2.29
N PRO A 338 4.66 2.88 1.97
CA PRO A 338 5.36 4.16 2.16
C PRO A 338 4.81 5.19 1.16
N GLN A 339 4.90 6.49 1.46
CA GLN A 339 4.34 7.55 0.61
C GLN A 339 5.34 8.69 0.41
N VAL A 340 5.31 9.36 -0.74
CA VAL A 340 6.07 10.59 -0.97
C VAL A 340 5.19 11.79 -0.64
N ALA A 341 5.72 12.73 0.14
CA ALA A 341 5.02 13.95 0.52
C ALA A 341 5.96 15.16 0.61
N ARG A 342 5.38 16.34 0.47
CA ARG A 342 6.08 17.62 0.70
C ARG A 342 5.74 18.13 2.10
N VAL A 343 6.75 18.50 2.89
CA VAL A 343 6.57 19.02 4.26
C VAL A 343 7.20 20.39 4.41
N ARG A 344 6.63 21.23 5.28
CA ARG A 344 7.22 22.52 5.66
C ARG A 344 8.21 22.34 6.80
N THR A 345 9.49 22.56 6.55
CA THR A 345 10.53 22.40 7.57
C THR A 345 10.79 23.70 8.34
N ARG A 346 10.60 24.86 7.71
CA ARG A 346 10.85 26.18 8.33
C ARG A 346 9.96 27.27 7.75
N GLY A 347 9.78 28.37 8.49
CA GLY A 347 9.20 29.61 7.97
C GLY A 347 7.69 29.52 7.75
N SER A 348 7.09 30.55 7.13
CA SER A 348 5.66 30.62 6.83
C SER A 348 5.39 31.49 5.61
N GLY A 349 4.26 31.27 4.93
CA GLY A 349 3.90 32.01 3.73
C GLY A 349 5.00 31.92 2.67
N ALA A 350 5.35 33.05 2.06
CA ALA A 350 6.38 33.12 1.02
C ALA A 350 7.81 32.76 1.50
N ALA A 351 8.08 32.80 2.81
CA ALA A 351 9.37 32.44 3.39
C ALA A 351 9.44 30.97 3.87
N ALA A 352 8.42 30.17 3.57
CA ALA A 352 8.39 28.76 3.94
C ALA A 352 9.46 27.97 3.15
N VAL A 353 10.19 27.13 3.88
CA VAL A 353 11.12 26.16 3.32
C VAL A 353 10.43 24.81 3.32
N PHE A 354 10.37 24.18 2.15
CA PHE A 354 9.75 22.89 1.96
C PHE A 354 10.80 21.84 1.67
N ARG A 355 10.47 20.59 1.98
CA ARG A 355 11.30 19.42 1.67
C ARG A 355 10.42 18.26 1.27
N ASP A 356 10.84 17.52 0.25
CA ASP A 356 10.18 16.27 -0.14
C ASP A 356 10.76 15.12 0.68
N VAL A 357 9.87 14.32 1.26
CA VAL A 357 10.19 13.24 2.20
C VAL A 357 9.42 11.97 1.85
N ALA A 358 10.01 10.82 2.15
CA ALA A 358 9.27 9.59 2.31
C ALA A 358 8.63 9.56 3.69
N VAL A 359 7.30 9.41 3.73
CA VAL A 359 6.51 9.20 4.93
C VAL A 359 6.32 7.70 5.14
N VAL A 360 6.91 7.18 6.23
CA VAL A 360 7.03 5.75 6.49
C VAL A 360 6.58 5.45 7.91
N ALA A 361 5.64 4.52 8.08
CA ALA A 361 5.33 3.99 9.41
C ALA A 361 6.37 2.94 9.81
N SER A 362 6.67 2.82 11.10
CA SER A 362 7.69 1.91 11.64
C SER A 362 7.46 0.44 11.28
N GLY A 363 6.21 0.06 10.99
CA GLY A 363 5.87 -1.33 10.75
C GLY A 363 5.89 -2.17 12.02
N LEU A 364 6.15 -3.46 11.86
CA LEU A 364 6.01 -4.51 12.87
C LEU A 364 7.37 -4.89 13.47
N ASN A 365 7.36 -5.53 14.64
CA ASN A 365 8.51 -6.30 15.14
C ASN A 365 9.82 -5.54 15.32
N ASN A 366 9.83 -4.21 15.46
CA ASN A 366 11.07 -3.45 15.74
C ASN A 366 11.77 -3.85 17.06
N TYR A 367 11.17 -4.73 17.86
CA TYR A 367 11.68 -5.31 19.10
C TYR A 367 12.10 -6.79 18.95
N ALA A 368 12.09 -7.34 17.73
CA ALA A 368 12.59 -8.68 17.43
C ALA A 368 14.12 -8.74 17.60
N ALA A 369 14.64 -9.86 18.10
CA ALA A 369 16.06 -10.02 18.36
C ALA A 369 16.84 -10.37 17.08
N ASP A 370 17.35 -9.34 16.40
CA ASP A 370 18.15 -9.41 15.17
C ASP A 370 19.52 -8.72 15.27
N GLY A 371 19.79 -8.05 16.39
CA GLY A 371 21.01 -7.26 16.63
C GLY A 371 20.75 -5.76 16.79
N HIS A 372 19.56 -5.27 16.40
CA HIS A 372 19.18 -3.86 16.46
C HIS A 372 17.83 -3.61 17.16
N ALA A 373 17.28 -4.63 17.84
CA ALA A 373 16.03 -4.60 18.59
C ALA A 373 15.81 -3.34 19.47
N SER A 374 14.67 -2.69 19.28
CA SER A 374 14.10 -1.70 20.19
C SER A 374 13.76 -2.29 21.54
N ALA A 375 14.23 -1.64 22.61
CA ALA A 375 13.87 -2.00 23.98
C ALA A 375 12.44 -1.62 24.37
N SER A 376 11.76 -0.75 23.62
CA SER A 376 10.42 -0.25 24.00
C SER A 376 9.27 -0.89 23.22
N GLY A 377 9.53 -1.35 22.00
CA GLY A 377 8.49 -1.78 21.06
C GLY A 377 7.48 -0.70 20.65
N ASN A 378 7.79 0.58 20.90
CA ASN A 378 6.97 1.70 20.46
C ASN A 378 6.88 1.76 18.94
N GLY A 379 5.76 2.24 18.42
CA GLY A 379 5.65 2.58 17.01
C GLY A 379 6.29 3.94 16.72
N ALA A 380 6.50 4.25 15.45
CA ALA A 380 6.90 5.58 15.02
C ALA A 380 6.43 5.90 13.60
N LEU A 381 6.14 7.18 13.34
CA LEU A 381 6.10 7.72 11.99
C LEU A 381 7.43 8.38 11.66
N PHE A 382 8.03 8.01 10.53
CA PHE A 382 9.27 8.56 10.02
C PHE A 382 9.02 9.47 8.82
N LEU A 383 9.75 10.60 8.78
CA LEU A 383 9.92 11.42 7.59
C LEU A 383 11.38 11.32 7.16
N LEU A 384 11.64 10.58 6.08
CA LEU A 384 12.99 10.33 5.55
C LEU A 384 13.23 11.24 4.36
N ALA A 385 14.26 12.08 4.40
CA ALA A 385 14.48 13.04 3.33
C ALA A 385 14.87 12.39 2.00
N LEU A 386 14.21 12.80 0.92
CA LEU A 386 14.50 12.29 -0.43
C LEU A 386 15.70 12.98 -1.08
N ASP A 387 16.08 14.15 -0.57
CA ASP A 387 17.24 14.92 -1.00
C ASP A 387 18.53 14.59 -0.21
N LYS A 388 18.48 13.64 0.74
CA LYS A 388 19.66 13.20 1.48
C LYS A 388 20.68 12.63 0.48
N PRO A 389 21.90 13.19 0.39
CA PRO A 389 22.93 12.62 -0.47
C PRO A 389 23.33 11.20 -0.03
N PRO A 390 23.57 10.27 -0.97
CA PRO A 390 24.04 8.91 -0.64
C PRO A 390 25.35 8.90 0.17
N SER A 391 26.20 9.91 -0.01
CA SER A 391 27.48 10.09 0.68
C SER A 391 27.38 10.68 2.09
N GLN A 392 26.18 11.01 2.57
CA GLN A 392 25.97 11.55 3.93
C GLN A 392 25.37 10.50 4.87
N PRO A 393 25.70 10.53 6.17
CA PRO A 393 25.07 9.65 7.15
C PRO A 393 23.65 10.10 7.50
N TRP A 394 22.83 9.20 8.05
CA TRP A 394 21.54 9.57 8.64
C TRP A 394 21.72 10.37 9.93
N ARG A 395 20.94 11.44 10.10
CA ARG A 395 20.98 12.35 11.25
C ARG A 395 19.58 12.78 11.66
N LEU A 396 19.17 12.39 12.87
CA LEU A 396 17.87 12.71 13.42
C LEU A 396 17.72 14.22 13.59
N ASN A 397 16.55 14.74 13.23
CA ASN A 397 16.21 16.18 13.21
C ASN A 397 16.99 17.02 12.19
N ASP A 398 17.67 16.37 11.25
CA ASP A 398 18.34 17.01 10.13
C ASP A 398 17.79 16.43 8.83
N ASN A 399 18.21 15.21 8.46
CA ASN A 399 17.80 14.53 7.23
C ASN A 399 16.79 13.40 7.44
N TYR A 400 16.42 13.13 8.68
CA TYR A 400 15.19 12.41 8.99
C TYR A 400 14.55 12.88 10.30
N TYR A 401 13.26 12.65 10.45
CA TYR A 401 12.47 12.97 11.64
C TYR A 401 11.68 11.75 12.07
N ARG A 402 11.42 11.60 13.37
CA ARG A 402 10.62 10.50 13.92
C ARG A 402 9.60 11.00 14.93
N PHE A 403 8.44 10.37 14.93
CA PHE A 403 7.30 10.69 15.78
C PHE A 403 6.83 9.42 16.49
N VAL A 404 7.19 9.29 17.77
CA VAL A 404 7.00 8.06 18.54
C VAL A 404 5.55 7.92 18.99
N THR A 405 4.93 6.77 18.72
CA THR A 405 3.62 6.38 19.23
C THR A 405 3.81 5.35 20.37
N PRO A 406 3.55 5.72 21.63
CA PRO A 406 3.73 4.82 22.77
C PRO A 406 2.82 3.59 22.70
N ILE A 407 3.30 2.46 23.20
CA ILE A 407 2.43 1.30 23.44
C ILE A 407 1.51 1.53 24.64
N ALA A 408 0.29 1.06 24.54
CA ALA A 408 -0.70 1.08 25.62
C ALA A 408 -0.70 -0.22 26.44
N ASP A 409 -0.32 -1.34 25.83
CA ASP A 409 -0.31 -2.67 26.44
C ASP A 409 0.91 -3.47 25.98
N ALA A 410 1.85 -3.73 26.88
CA ALA A 410 3.07 -4.48 26.58
C ALA A 410 2.83 -5.99 26.36
N ALA A 411 1.66 -6.53 26.73
CA ALA A 411 1.32 -7.92 26.45
C ALA A 411 0.81 -8.13 25.01
N ARG A 412 0.62 -7.06 24.23
CA ARG A 412 0.11 -7.10 22.87
C ARG A 412 1.18 -6.65 21.88
N ALA A 413 1.31 -7.40 20.80
CA ALA A 413 2.14 -6.99 19.67
C ALA A 413 1.75 -5.58 19.21
N ASN A 414 2.74 -4.82 18.74
CA ASN A 414 2.53 -3.47 18.26
C ASN A 414 3.14 -3.27 16.87
N GLY A 415 2.63 -2.27 16.17
CA GLY A 415 3.18 -1.79 14.92
C GLY A 415 2.30 -0.69 14.35
N LEU A 416 2.93 0.39 13.89
CA LEU A 416 2.23 1.50 13.26
C LEU A 416 2.05 1.18 11.77
N SER A 417 0.83 1.35 11.28
CA SER A 417 0.48 1.16 9.87
C SER A 417 0.56 2.45 9.08
N ALA A 418 0.64 2.35 7.75
CA ALA A 418 0.77 3.49 6.85
C ALA A 418 -0.28 4.58 7.14
N PRO A 419 0.12 5.86 7.21
CA PRO A 419 -0.82 6.93 7.49
C PRO A 419 -1.66 7.28 6.26
N ALA A 420 -2.86 7.80 6.46
CA ALA A 420 -3.54 8.62 5.47
C ALA A 420 -3.02 10.07 5.57
N LEU A 421 -2.67 10.67 4.44
CA LEU A 421 -2.06 12.01 4.38
C LEU A 421 -3.11 13.07 4.03
N ALA A 422 -3.21 14.11 4.86
CA ALA A 422 -4.02 15.30 4.60
C ALA A 422 -3.10 16.43 4.14
N VAL A 423 -3.22 16.82 2.87
CA VAL A 423 -2.45 17.91 2.26
C VAL A 423 -3.31 19.16 2.07
N ASP A 424 -2.69 20.33 2.05
CA ASP A 424 -3.37 21.57 1.67
C ASP A 424 -3.44 21.74 0.13
N ALA A 425 -3.96 22.89 -0.32
CA ALA A 425 -4.14 23.20 -1.73
C ALA A 425 -2.83 23.23 -2.53
N ASP A 426 -1.69 23.49 -1.86
CA ASP A 426 -0.36 23.50 -2.47
C ASP A 426 0.30 22.11 -2.45
N GLY A 427 -0.41 21.09 -1.93
CA GLY A 427 0.09 19.73 -1.80
C GLY A 427 1.08 19.55 -0.63
N VAL A 428 1.11 20.49 0.32
CA VAL A 428 1.95 20.40 1.52
C VAL A 428 1.21 19.60 2.58
N LEU A 429 1.90 18.62 3.16
CA LEU A 429 1.38 17.77 4.21
C LEU A 429 1.09 18.59 5.48
N ARG A 430 -0.16 18.50 5.96
CA ARG A 430 -0.67 19.19 7.15
C ARG A 430 -0.86 18.22 8.29
N TYR A 431 -1.53 17.10 8.02
CA TYR A 431 -1.81 16.08 9.02
C TYR A 431 -1.57 14.69 8.44
N ALA A 432 -1.19 13.76 9.29
CA ALA A 432 -1.17 12.33 8.96
C ALA A 432 -2.01 11.56 9.98
N TYR A 433 -2.79 10.57 9.53
CA TYR A 433 -3.63 9.74 10.40
C TYR A 433 -3.25 8.28 10.26
N ALA A 434 -2.81 7.62 11.34
CA ALA A 434 -2.34 6.23 11.28
C ALA A 434 -2.98 5.37 12.36
N GLY A 435 -3.33 4.14 12.01
CA GLY A 435 -3.71 3.10 12.95
C GLY A 435 -2.49 2.34 13.49
N ASP A 436 -2.65 1.69 14.64
CA ASP A 436 -1.71 0.66 15.12
C ASP A 436 -2.42 -0.65 15.51
N LEU A 437 -1.61 -1.69 15.73
CA LEU A 437 -2.10 -3.01 16.17
C LEU A 437 -2.74 -3.01 17.56
N GLN A 438 -2.58 -1.94 18.34
CA GLN A 438 -3.25 -1.77 19.64
C GLN A 438 -4.56 -0.98 19.53
N GLY A 439 -5.01 -0.69 18.30
CA GLY A 439 -6.29 -0.06 18.01
C GLY A 439 -6.31 1.45 18.20
N ASN A 440 -5.16 2.09 18.36
CA ASN A 440 -5.11 3.55 18.45
C ASN A 440 -5.17 4.15 17.03
N LEU A 441 -5.98 5.19 16.86
CA LEU A 441 -5.94 6.08 15.71
C LEU A 441 -5.19 7.35 16.09
N TRP A 442 -3.97 7.49 15.59
CA TRP A 442 -3.10 8.63 15.81
C TRP A 442 -3.36 9.73 14.79
N ARG A 443 -3.23 10.99 15.21
CA ARG A 443 -3.03 12.15 14.33
C ARG A 443 -1.63 12.70 14.55
N PHE A 444 -0.95 13.06 13.47
CA PHE A 444 0.31 13.79 13.48
C PHE A 444 0.08 15.18 12.92
N ASP A 445 0.34 16.22 13.70
CA ASP A 445 0.27 17.62 13.26
C ASP A 445 1.62 18.07 12.69
N LEU A 446 1.64 18.26 11.37
CA LEU A 446 2.80 18.70 10.60
C LEU A 446 2.63 20.13 10.09
N THR A 447 1.62 20.84 10.60
CA THR A 447 1.35 22.21 10.18
C THR A 447 2.39 23.20 10.67
N GLY A 448 3.16 22.88 11.72
CA GLY A 448 4.24 23.68 12.28
C GLY A 448 5.55 23.70 11.45
N ASN A 449 6.68 23.79 12.15
CA ASN A 449 8.03 23.70 11.60
C ASN A 449 8.75 22.51 12.21
N ALA A 450 9.75 21.97 11.52
CA ALA A 450 10.60 20.91 12.03
C ALA A 450 11.30 21.32 13.36
N PRO A 451 11.40 20.41 14.35
CA PRO A 451 11.01 19.00 14.33
C PRO A 451 9.55 18.73 14.73
N TRP A 452 8.65 19.70 14.60
CA TRP A 452 7.21 19.66 14.93
C TRP A 452 6.96 19.21 16.38
N PRO A 453 7.33 20.06 17.36
CA PRO A 453 7.08 19.74 18.77
C PRO A 453 5.59 19.55 19.02
N GLY A 454 5.22 18.47 19.71
CA GLY A 454 3.82 18.15 19.99
C GLY A 454 3.03 17.60 18.81
N ALA A 455 3.69 17.16 17.73
CA ALA A 455 3.00 16.61 16.57
C ALA A 455 2.13 15.39 16.90
N VAL A 456 2.52 14.55 17.87
CA VAL A 456 1.90 13.23 18.06
C VAL A 456 0.71 13.29 19.00
N GLY A 457 -0.45 12.89 18.48
CA GLY A 457 -1.69 12.82 19.23
C GLY A 457 -2.33 14.20 19.37
N PRO A 458 -3.63 14.35 19.06
CA PRO A 458 -4.32 15.63 19.26
C PRO A 458 -4.56 15.95 20.75
N GLY A 459 -4.53 14.94 21.63
CA GLY A 459 -4.80 15.15 23.04
C GLY A 459 -3.56 15.45 23.88
N PRO A 460 -3.75 15.87 25.15
CA PRO A 460 -2.65 16.10 26.08
C PRO A 460 -1.80 14.82 26.25
N ALA A 461 -0.51 14.99 26.49
CA ALA A 461 0.44 13.90 26.75
C ALA A 461 0.46 12.80 25.65
N THR A 462 0.36 13.17 24.38
CA THR A 462 0.41 12.23 23.24
C THR A 462 -0.74 11.23 23.30
N THR A 463 -1.98 11.73 23.45
CA THR A 463 -3.18 10.89 23.44
C THR A 463 -3.70 10.73 22.00
N PRO A 464 -4.05 9.51 21.54
CA PRO A 464 -4.60 9.30 20.19
C PRO A 464 -5.97 9.97 20.00
N LEU A 465 -6.37 10.18 18.76
CA LEU A 465 -7.68 10.76 18.40
C LEU A 465 -8.83 9.85 18.84
N PHE A 466 -8.65 8.54 18.69
CA PHE A 466 -9.63 7.51 18.99
C PHE A 466 -8.93 6.20 19.34
N VAL A 467 -9.60 5.33 20.11
CA VAL A 467 -9.16 3.97 20.38
C VAL A 467 -10.29 3.00 19.99
N ALA A 468 -10.06 2.21 18.95
CA ALA A 468 -10.98 1.18 18.49
C ALA A 468 -11.09 0.07 19.52
N ARG A 469 -12.31 -0.13 20.02
CA ARG A 469 -12.66 -1.18 20.97
C ARG A 469 -13.97 -1.81 20.57
N ASP A 470 -14.12 -3.10 20.80
CA ASP A 470 -15.41 -3.77 20.65
C ASP A 470 -16.40 -3.38 21.76
N VAL A 471 -17.62 -3.95 21.70
CA VAL A 471 -18.68 -3.73 22.68
C VAL A 471 -18.29 -4.16 24.11
N SER A 472 -17.34 -5.10 24.24
CA SER A 472 -16.81 -5.57 25.53
C SER A 472 -15.62 -4.74 26.02
N GLY A 473 -15.20 -3.72 25.26
CA GLY A 473 -14.07 -2.85 25.58
C GLY A 473 -12.71 -3.40 25.16
N VAL A 474 -12.64 -4.52 24.43
CA VAL A 474 -11.39 -5.11 23.94
C VAL A 474 -10.87 -4.33 22.74
N ARG A 475 -9.58 -3.96 22.74
CA ARG A 475 -8.94 -3.22 21.64
C ARG A 475 -8.96 -4.03 20.34
N GLN A 476 -9.29 -3.37 19.24
CA GLN A 476 -9.33 -3.95 17.88
C GLN A 476 -8.18 -3.37 17.05
N ALA A 477 -7.35 -4.23 16.43
CA ALA A 477 -6.20 -3.78 15.64
C ALA A 477 -6.62 -2.96 14.41
N ILE A 478 -5.84 -1.93 14.07
CA ILE A 478 -5.97 -1.14 12.84
C ILE A 478 -4.69 -1.37 12.02
N ALA A 479 -4.67 -2.43 11.21
CA ALA A 479 -3.46 -2.88 10.50
C ALA A 479 -3.28 -2.22 9.11
N GLN A 480 -4.30 -1.57 8.59
CA GLN A 480 -4.35 -1.00 7.24
C GLN A 480 -4.29 0.53 7.23
N GLN A 481 -4.00 1.10 6.06
CA GLN A 481 -4.02 2.55 5.86
C GLN A 481 -5.45 3.10 5.96
N PRO A 482 -5.74 4.12 6.79
CA PRO A 482 -7.04 4.78 6.80
C PRO A 482 -7.36 5.51 5.47
N ARG A 483 -8.63 5.90 5.28
CA ARG A 483 -9.06 6.83 4.23
C ARG A 483 -9.56 8.11 4.85
N LEU A 484 -9.37 9.23 4.15
CA LEU A 484 -9.85 10.54 4.56
C LEU A 484 -10.90 11.03 3.57
N VAL A 485 -11.98 11.60 4.11
CA VAL A 485 -12.88 12.47 3.36
C VAL A 485 -13.10 13.76 4.12
N TYR A 486 -13.44 14.83 3.40
CA TYR A 486 -13.86 16.07 4.05
C TYR A 486 -15.18 15.86 4.78
N ALA A 487 -15.23 16.29 6.04
CA ALA A 487 -16.44 16.23 6.82
C ALA A 487 -17.35 17.44 6.54
N THR A 488 -18.66 17.25 6.71
CA THR A 488 -19.64 18.34 6.68
C THR A 488 -19.38 19.29 7.86
N GLY A 489 -19.16 20.57 7.58
CA GLY A 489 -18.83 21.56 8.61
C GLY A 489 -17.34 21.79 8.85
N GLY A 490 -16.45 21.10 8.10
CA GLY A 490 -15.00 21.26 8.21
C GLY A 490 -14.31 20.07 8.88
N GLY A 491 -12.99 19.99 8.73
CA GLY A 491 -12.20 18.86 9.23
C GLY A 491 -12.31 17.61 8.33
N TYR A 492 -12.06 16.45 8.92
CA TYR A 492 -11.97 15.18 8.21
C TYR A 492 -12.80 14.09 8.88
N LEU A 493 -13.39 13.21 8.07
CA LEU A 493 -13.90 11.92 8.50
C LEU A 493 -12.86 10.85 8.12
N ILE A 494 -12.35 10.15 9.13
CA ILE A 494 -11.31 9.13 9.01
C ILE A 494 -11.96 7.75 9.01
N LEU A 495 -11.84 7.04 7.90
CA LEU A 495 -12.50 5.77 7.62
C LEU A 495 -11.50 4.62 7.71
N PHE A 496 -11.84 3.58 8.45
CA PHE A 496 -10.99 2.39 8.59
C PHE A 496 -11.79 1.19 9.10
N GLY A 497 -11.41 0.01 8.64
CA GLY A 497 -11.85 -1.24 9.23
C GLY A 497 -10.98 -1.69 10.40
N THR A 498 -11.37 -2.74 11.11
CA THR A 498 -10.49 -3.38 12.10
C THR A 498 -10.23 -4.83 11.77
N GLY A 499 -9.08 -5.30 12.26
CA GLY A 499 -8.58 -6.64 12.06
C GLY A 499 -7.13 -6.66 11.61
N ARG A 500 -6.60 -7.87 11.54
CA ARG A 500 -5.28 -8.17 10.98
C ARG A 500 -5.27 -9.57 10.36
N MET A 501 -4.34 -9.77 9.44
CA MET A 501 -4.01 -11.04 8.82
C MET A 501 -2.51 -11.02 8.50
N LEU A 502 -1.71 -11.16 9.54
CA LEU A 502 -0.25 -10.98 9.50
C LEU A 502 0.49 -12.27 9.83
N GLU A 503 -0.10 -13.17 10.62
CA GLU A 503 0.46 -14.46 11.02
C GLU A 503 -0.49 -15.62 10.71
N ALA A 504 0.03 -16.84 10.58
CA ALA A 504 -0.80 -18.03 10.33
C ALA A 504 -1.87 -18.24 11.41
N ALA A 505 -1.58 -17.86 12.66
CA ALA A 505 -2.51 -17.91 13.78
C ALA A 505 -3.76 -17.04 13.54
N ASP A 506 -3.66 -15.94 12.78
CA ASP A 506 -4.82 -15.07 12.51
C ASP A 506 -5.94 -15.77 11.72
N ARG A 507 -5.67 -16.93 11.07
CA ARG A 507 -6.66 -17.77 10.38
C ARG A 507 -7.48 -18.66 11.33
N LEU A 508 -7.03 -18.92 12.55
CA LEU A 508 -7.70 -19.91 13.40
C LEU A 508 -8.97 -19.30 14.02
N PRO A 509 -10.09 -20.05 14.10
CA PRO A 509 -11.33 -19.56 14.71
C PRO A 509 -11.18 -19.12 16.17
N ALA A 510 -10.22 -19.68 16.90
CA ALA A 510 -9.90 -19.28 18.28
C ALA A 510 -9.39 -17.82 18.37
N HIS A 511 -8.99 -17.23 17.24
CA HIS A 511 -8.63 -15.82 17.12
C HIS A 511 -9.73 -14.99 16.44
N GLY A 512 -10.94 -15.55 16.28
CA GLY A 512 -12.15 -14.79 16.01
C GLY A 512 -12.39 -13.78 17.12
N ALA A 513 -12.66 -12.54 16.74
CA ALA A 513 -12.96 -11.46 17.67
C ALA A 513 -13.95 -10.52 17.00
N PRO A 514 -14.81 -9.83 17.75
CA PRO A 514 -15.65 -8.79 17.17
C PRO A 514 -14.80 -7.76 16.43
N GLN A 515 -15.14 -7.52 15.16
CA GLN A 515 -14.49 -6.52 14.30
C GLN A 515 -15.53 -5.54 13.76
N SER A 516 -15.04 -4.39 13.33
CA SER A 516 -15.89 -3.26 13.00
C SER A 516 -15.30 -2.43 11.87
N TYR A 517 -16.14 -1.61 11.26
CA TYR A 517 -15.73 -0.51 10.40
C TYR A 517 -16.12 0.81 11.07
N TYR A 518 -15.22 1.78 11.09
CA TYR A 518 -15.40 3.08 11.73
C TYR A 518 -15.25 4.22 10.74
N ALA A 519 -15.99 5.29 11.03
CA ALA A 519 -15.81 6.61 10.50
C ALA A 519 -15.71 7.58 11.68
N ILE A 520 -14.55 8.20 11.87
CA ILE A 520 -14.23 9.03 13.03
C ILE A 520 -14.06 10.48 12.58
N LEU A 521 -14.82 11.40 13.17
CA LEU A 521 -14.73 12.83 12.87
C LEU A 521 -13.59 13.48 13.65
N ASP A 522 -12.66 14.11 12.94
CA ASP A 522 -11.75 15.12 13.48
C ASP A 522 -12.17 16.50 12.97
N THR A 523 -12.70 17.34 13.86
CA THR A 523 -13.14 18.70 13.55
C THR A 523 -11.99 19.69 13.39
N LEU A 524 -10.76 19.29 13.77
CA LEU A 524 -9.58 20.16 13.87
C LEU A 524 -9.77 21.36 14.80
N ALA A 525 -10.71 21.28 15.74
CA ALA A 525 -10.95 22.33 16.72
C ALA A 525 -9.72 22.56 17.63
N ASP A 526 -9.58 23.78 18.14
CA ASP A 526 -8.62 24.15 19.17
C ASP A 526 -9.41 24.72 20.38
N PRO A 527 -9.46 24.02 21.53
CA PRO A 527 -8.74 22.78 21.85
C PRO A 527 -9.27 21.54 21.09
N PRO A 528 -8.42 20.50 20.89
CA PRO A 528 -8.81 19.31 20.13
C PRO A 528 -9.95 18.50 20.77
N GLN A 529 -10.88 18.06 19.94
CA GLN A 529 -12.01 17.22 20.34
C GLN A 529 -11.70 15.75 20.07
N LEU A 530 -11.31 15.01 21.11
CA LEU A 530 -11.11 13.56 21.03
C LEU A 530 -12.44 12.83 20.91
N VAL A 531 -12.41 11.61 20.36
CA VAL A 531 -13.55 10.69 20.37
C VAL A 531 -13.35 9.68 21.49
N ALA A 532 -14.15 9.79 22.55
CA ALA A 532 -13.95 9.01 23.77
C ALA A 532 -14.28 7.52 23.59
N GLY A 533 -15.19 7.21 22.66
CA GLY A 533 -15.59 5.84 22.37
C GLY A 533 -16.87 5.77 21.53
N ARG A 534 -17.39 4.55 21.38
CA ARG A 534 -18.58 4.25 20.56
C ARG A 534 -19.85 5.01 20.95
N ALA A 535 -19.98 5.43 22.22
CA ALA A 535 -21.12 6.19 22.70
C ALA A 535 -21.27 7.57 22.03
N GLU A 536 -20.19 8.09 21.43
CA GLU A 536 -20.20 9.35 20.68
C GLU A 536 -20.37 9.14 19.16
N LEU A 537 -20.51 7.88 18.73
CA LEU A 537 -20.67 7.48 17.33
C LEU A 537 -22.09 6.97 17.08
N THR A 538 -22.58 7.14 15.85
CA THR A 538 -23.89 6.59 15.45
C THR A 538 -23.74 5.13 14.99
N PRO A 539 -24.44 4.17 15.60
CA PRO A 539 -24.36 2.78 15.16
C PRO A 539 -25.08 2.55 13.82
N ARG A 540 -24.57 1.55 13.10
CA ARG A 540 -25.14 1.00 11.88
C ARG A 540 -25.25 -0.51 12.07
N THR A 541 -26.47 -1.03 12.03
CA THR A 541 -26.77 -2.40 12.43
C THR A 541 -27.01 -3.25 11.19
N LEU A 542 -26.23 -4.32 11.05
CA LEU A 542 -26.47 -5.34 10.03
C LEU A 542 -27.56 -6.32 10.50
N SER A 543 -28.45 -6.69 9.59
CA SER A 543 -29.47 -7.72 9.80
C SER A 543 -29.39 -8.78 8.70
N GLY A 544 -29.44 -10.05 9.10
CA GLY A 544 -29.37 -11.23 8.25
C GLY A 544 -28.90 -12.46 9.03
N ALA A 545 -28.78 -13.61 8.37
CA ALA A 545 -28.09 -14.78 8.93
C ALA A 545 -26.57 -14.67 8.70
N ASP A 546 -25.76 -15.36 9.51
CA ASP A 546 -24.29 -15.29 9.50
C ASP A 546 -23.68 -15.61 8.13
N ASP A 547 -24.24 -16.61 7.44
CA ASP A 547 -23.84 -17.09 6.13
C ASP A 547 -24.70 -16.50 4.99
N ALA A 548 -25.57 -15.54 5.31
CA ALA A 548 -26.46 -14.96 4.31
C ALA A 548 -25.66 -14.34 3.17
N MET A 549 -26.05 -14.65 1.94
CA MET A 549 -25.46 -14.08 0.72
C MET A 549 -25.63 -12.56 0.66
N ALA A 550 -26.63 -12.02 1.35
CA ALA A 550 -26.92 -10.60 1.45
C ALA A 550 -27.21 -10.21 2.90
N LEU A 551 -26.72 -9.04 3.31
CA LEU A 551 -27.12 -8.37 4.55
C LEU A 551 -27.74 -7.01 4.26
N THR A 552 -28.71 -6.64 5.09
CA THR A 552 -29.33 -5.32 5.07
C THR A 552 -28.81 -4.51 6.25
N LEU A 553 -28.48 -3.25 6.00
CA LEU A 553 -28.00 -2.31 7.01
C LEU A 553 -29.13 -1.37 7.40
N LEU A 554 -29.36 -1.25 8.71
CA LEU A 554 -30.35 -0.39 9.33
C LEU A 554 -29.65 0.68 10.17
N GLY A 555 -30.19 1.89 10.19
CA GLY A 555 -29.67 2.97 11.01
C GLY A 555 -30.52 4.23 10.89
N ALA A 556 -30.52 5.04 11.96
CA ALA A 556 -31.12 6.37 11.94
C ALA A 556 -30.19 7.40 11.28
N ASP A 557 -30.73 8.57 10.92
CA ASP A 557 -29.92 9.72 10.49
C ASP A 557 -28.87 10.09 11.56
N LEU A 558 -27.75 10.66 11.14
CA LEU A 558 -26.73 11.11 12.10
C LEU A 558 -27.26 12.29 12.91
N PRO A 559 -27.24 12.21 14.25
CA PRO A 559 -27.45 13.37 15.11
C PRO A 559 -26.41 14.45 14.84
N ALA A 560 -26.78 15.72 15.01
CA ALA A 560 -25.90 16.86 14.76
C ALA A 560 -24.62 16.87 15.61
N ASN A 561 -24.64 16.24 16.80
CA ASN A 561 -23.50 16.13 17.70
C ASN A 561 -22.72 14.81 17.54
N SER A 562 -23.07 13.98 16.56
CA SER A 562 -22.37 12.72 16.31
C SER A 562 -20.94 12.96 15.86
N LYS A 563 -19.99 12.22 16.44
CA LYS A 563 -18.57 12.26 16.02
C LYS A 563 -18.24 11.21 14.96
N GLY A 564 -19.26 10.72 14.26
CA GLY A 564 -19.13 9.79 13.14
C GLY A 564 -20.05 8.58 13.27
N TRP A 565 -19.64 7.44 12.73
CA TRP A 565 -20.46 6.24 12.71
C TRP A 565 -19.60 4.97 12.74
N TYR A 566 -20.22 3.84 13.10
CA TYR A 566 -19.55 2.54 13.04
C TYR A 566 -20.52 1.41 12.67
N ILE A 567 -19.97 0.34 12.10
CA ILE A 567 -20.65 -0.93 11.80
C ILE A 567 -19.88 -2.02 12.53
N ASP A 568 -20.57 -2.86 13.30
CA ASP A 568 -20.01 -4.13 13.75
C ASP A 568 -20.27 -5.21 12.69
N PHE A 569 -19.25 -5.99 12.33
CA PHE A 569 -19.42 -7.11 11.41
C PHE A 569 -20.18 -8.23 12.12
N LEU A 570 -21.27 -8.66 11.48
CA LEU A 570 -22.23 -9.60 12.04
C LEU A 570 -21.54 -10.93 12.41
N HIS A 571 -21.57 -11.28 13.71
CA HIS A 571 -20.99 -12.50 14.27
C HIS A 571 -19.50 -12.71 13.91
N SER A 572 -18.71 -11.64 13.81
CA SER A 572 -17.27 -11.69 13.52
C SER A 572 -16.42 -12.44 14.56
N ASP A 573 -16.92 -12.57 15.78
CA ASP A 573 -16.37 -13.45 16.81
C ASP A 573 -16.41 -14.94 16.41
N VAL A 574 -17.39 -15.34 15.60
CA VAL A 574 -17.55 -16.71 15.10
C VAL A 574 -17.02 -16.88 13.67
N THR A 575 -17.35 -15.94 12.77
CA THR A 575 -16.99 -16.01 11.35
C THR A 575 -15.54 -15.58 11.10
N GLY A 576 -14.93 -14.86 12.05
CA GLY A 576 -13.63 -14.24 11.87
C GLY A 576 -13.64 -13.07 10.89
N GLU A 577 -14.81 -12.59 10.46
CA GLU A 577 -14.96 -11.50 9.49
C GLU A 577 -14.21 -10.25 9.96
N ARG A 578 -13.35 -9.71 9.09
CA ARG A 578 -12.51 -8.55 9.41
C ARG A 578 -12.16 -7.76 8.17
N SER A 579 -11.68 -6.53 8.32
CA SER A 579 -11.27 -5.70 7.19
C SER A 579 -9.76 -5.60 7.11
N LEU A 580 -9.20 -5.80 5.90
CA LEU A 580 -7.77 -5.68 5.61
C LEU A 580 -7.45 -4.47 4.70
N ASP A 581 -8.48 -3.74 4.25
CA ASP A 581 -8.38 -2.53 3.44
C ASP A 581 -9.53 -1.57 3.78
N SER A 582 -9.24 -0.28 3.81
CA SER A 582 -10.22 0.76 4.18
C SER A 582 -11.19 1.13 3.06
N GLY A 583 -11.13 0.48 1.90
CA GLY A 583 -12.03 0.67 0.78
C GLY A 583 -11.61 1.74 -0.22
N VAL A 584 -12.47 1.88 -1.23
CA VAL A 584 -12.39 2.86 -2.30
C VAL A 584 -13.54 3.85 -2.19
N LEU A 585 -13.21 5.11 -2.45
CA LEU A 585 -14.14 6.22 -2.45
C LEU A 585 -14.51 6.58 -3.88
N ALA A 586 -15.81 6.66 -4.16
CA ALA A 586 -16.32 7.07 -5.46
C ALA A 586 -17.62 7.87 -5.28
N ASN A 587 -17.59 9.17 -5.62
CA ASN A 587 -18.77 10.06 -5.64
C ASN A 587 -19.59 10.07 -4.33
N GLY A 588 -18.92 10.29 -3.20
CA GLY A 588 -19.58 10.28 -1.89
C GLY A 588 -19.97 8.88 -1.40
N LYS A 589 -19.57 7.83 -2.11
CA LYS A 589 -19.78 6.43 -1.71
C LYS A 589 -18.49 5.78 -1.29
N LEU A 590 -18.61 4.91 -0.30
CA LEU A 590 -17.57 4.04 0.21
C LEU A 590 -17.90 2.61 -0.21
N VAL A 591 -16.96 1.96 -0.90
CA VAL A 591 -17.04 0.53 -1.20
C VAL A 591 -15.83 -0.15 -0.59
N PHE A 592 -16.05 -1.12 0.30
CA PHE A 592 -14.97 -1.87 0.94
C PHE A 592 -15.28 -3.36 0.99
N ASN A 593 -14.22 -4.16 1.05
CA ASN A 593 -14.31 -5.61 1.22
C ASN A 593 -13.80 -5.99 2.61
N THR A 594 -14.47 -6.97 3.21
CA THR A 594 -13.96 -7.72 4.36
C THR A 594 -13.48 -9.09 3.90
N VAL A 595 -12.67 -9.73 4.73
CA VAL A 595 -12.22 -11.11 4.59
C VAL A 595 -12.96 -12.00 5.58
N LEU A 596 -13.39 -13.17 5.10
CA LEU A 596 -13.90 -14.27 5.91
C LEU A 596 -12.95 -15.46 5.71
N PRO A 597 -12.07 -15.78 6.68
CA PRO A 597 -10.99 -16.76 6.49
C PRO A 597 -11.46 -18.20 6.39
N GLY A 598 -12.69 -18.49 6.81
CA GLY A 598 -13.23 -19.84 6.96
C GLY A 598 -13.09 -20.37 8.39
N ARG A 599 -13.64 -21.56 8.66
CA ARG A 599 -13.63 -22.22 9.98
C ARG A 599 -12.40 -23.11 10.19
N THR A 600 -11.74 -23.52 9.11
CA THR A 600 -10.47 -24.25 9.18
C THR A 600 -9.40 -23.53 8.36
N PRO A 601 -8.09 -23.71 8.65
CA PRO A 601 -7.02 -23.13 7.85
C PRO A 601 -7.11 -23.44 6.35
N CYS A 602 -7.70 -24.59 6.01
CA CYS A 602 -7.84 -25.07 4.63
C CYS A 602 -9.10 -24.60 3.92
N ASP A 603 -10.06 -24.00 4.63
CA ASP A 603 -11.28 -23.48 4.03
C ASP A 603 -10.95 -22.36 3.04
N ALA A 604 -11.78 -22.24 2.01
CA ALA A 604 -11.66 -21.14 1.05
C ALA A 604 -11.97 -19.81 1.76
N THR A 605 -11.03 -18.88 1.67
CA THR A 605 -11.26 -17.50 2.10
C THR A 605 -12.27 -16.85 1.17
N ARG A 606 -13.26 -16.16 1.75
CA ARG A 606 -14.29 -15.41 1.02
C ARG A 606 -14.15 -13.92 1.31
N SER A 607 -14.80 -13.10 0.50
CA SER A 607 -14.92 -11.67 0.77
C SER A 607 -16.38 -11.23 0.85
N ARG A 608 -16.68 -10.29 1.74
CA ARG A 608 -18.00 -9.62 1.76
C ARG A 608 -17.80 -8.16 1.40
N SER A 609 -18.59 -7.69 0.45
CA SER A 609 -18.48 -6.34 -0.10
C SER A 609 -19.60 -5.46 0.40
N TYR A 610 -19.23 -4.30 0.91
CA TYR A 610 -20.12 -3.31 1.48
C TYR A 610 -20.12 -2.07 0.60
N ALA A 611 -21.28 -1.42 0.45
CA ALA A 611 -21.41 -0.20 -0.31
C ALA A 611 -22.33 0.80 0.39
N LEU A 612 -21.75 1.90 0.85
CA LEU A 612 -22.37 2.83 1.78
C LEU A 612 -22.22 4.26 1.30
N ASP A 613 -23.11 5.13 1.78
CA ASP A 613 -22.83 6.55 1.79
C ASP A 613 -21.68 6.88 2.74
N VAL A 614 -20.68 7.62 2.28
CA VAL A 614 -19.44 7.82 3.03
C VAL A 614 -19.63 8.67 4.28
N LEU A 615 -20.49 9.69 4.19
CA LEU A 615 -20.70 10.64 5.29
C LEU A 615 -21.58 10.03 6.36
N THR A 616 -22.59 9.27 5.95
CA THR A 616 -23.61 8.78 6.86
C THR A 616 -23.46 7.31 7.26
N GLY A 617 -22.75 6.50 6.48
CA GLY A 617 -22.69 5.05 6.69
C GLY A 617 -24.04 4.35 6.42
N LEU A 618 -25.01 5.05 5.85
CA LEU A 618 -26.30 4.49 5.46
C LEU A 618 -26.21 3.75 4.11
N PRO A 619 -27.19 2.88 3.79
CA PRO A 619 -27.24 2.18 2.52
C PRO A 619 -27.12 3.14 1.34
N SER A 620 -26.27 2.80 0.38
CA SER A 620 -26.33 3.38 -0.96
C SER A 620 -26.99 2.39 -1.90
N MET A 621 -27.90 2.83 -2.76
CA MET A 621 -28.46 2.02 -3.86
C MET A 621 -27.36 1.73 -4.88
N LEU A 622 -26.49 0.78 -4.56
CA LEU A 622 -25.19 0.57 -5.23
C LEU A 622 -25.05 -0.87 -5.74
N MET A 623 -26.03 -1.73 -5.43
CA MET A 623 -25.96 -3.18 -5.60
C MET A 623 -27.14 -3.72 -6.42
N ALA A 624 -27.40 -3.11 -7.58
CA ALA A 624 -28.30 -3.65 -8.59
C ALA A 624 -27.49 -4.15 -9.80
N SER A 625 -27.36 -5.48 -9.91
CA SER A 625 -26.71 -6.30 -10.97
C SER A 625 -25.18 -6.49 -10.87
N ALA A 626 -24.60 -7.68 -11.06
CA ALA A 626 -24.94 -8.70 -12.06
C ALA A 626 -25.02 -10.17 -11.54
N ALA A 627 -25.93 -10.94 -12.15
CA ALA A 627 -26.00 -12.42 -12.17
C ALA A 627 -26.49 -13.23 -10.94
N SER A 628 -27.31 -12.68 -10.04
CA SER A 628 -28.16 -13.52 -9.18
C SER A 628 -29.46 -12.83 -8.75
N VAL A 629 -30.53 -13.60 -8.76
CA VAL A 629 -31.81 -13.31 -8.10
C VAL A 629 -31.54 -12.91 -6.65
N GLY A 630 -31.82 -11.67 -6.25
CA GLY A 630 -31.56 -11.22 -4.88
C GLY A 630 -32.01 -9.79 -4.59
N ASP A 631 -32.25 -9.53 -3.30
CA ASP A 631 -32.84 -8.31 -2.73
C ASP A 631 -32.14 -7.02 -3.22
N PRO A 632 -32.86 -6.06 -3.86
CA PRO A 632 -32.33 -4.77 -4.28
C PRO A 632 -31.93 -3.85 -3.09
N HIS A 633 -32.32 -4.21 -1.86
CA HIS A 633 -31.97 -3.49 -0.63
C HIS A 633 -30.70 -4.01 0.06
N ALA A 634 -30.03 -5.02 -0.51
CA ALA A 634 -28.80 -5.58 0.05
C ALA A 634 -27.65 -4.56 0.08
N THR A 635 -27.11 -4.31 1.27
CA THR A 635 -25.99 -3.39 1.52
C THR A 635 -24.63 -4.07 1.60
N ALA A 636 -24.63 -5.36 1.90
CA ALA A 636 -23.44 -6.19 1.90
C ALA A 636 -23.71 -7.50 1.15
N ARG A 637 -22.77 -7.93 0.29
CA ARG A 637 -22.89 -9.18 -0.48
C ARG A 637 -21.66 -10.07 -0.29
N LEU A 638 -21.91 -11.35 -0.07
CA LEU A 638 -20.84 -12.33 0.12
C LEU A 638 -20.43 -12.95 -1.22
N ALA A 639 -19.16 -12.78 -1.59
CA ALA A 639 -18.57 -13.38 -2.78
C ALA A 639 -18.18 -14.86 -2.53
N PRO A 640 -18.13 -15.70 -3.57
CA PRO A 640 -17.68 -17.09 -3.44
C PRO A 640 -16.15 -17.21 -3.23
N ASP A 641 -15.40 -16.18 -3.64
CA ASP A 641 -13.94 -16.09 -3.58
C ASP A 641 -13.48 -14.80 -2.86
N TYR A 642 -12.21 -14.79 -2.46
CA TYR A 642 -11.59 -13.61 -1.88
C TYR A 642 -11.17 -12.62 -2.97
N ALA A 643 -11.64 -11.37 -2.84
CA ALA A 643 -11.18 -10.23 -3.61
C ALA A 643 -10.65 -9.17 -2.65
N ALA A 644 -9.36 -8.84 -2.77
CA ALA A 644 -8.65 -7.98 -1.81
C ALA A 644 -9.25 -6.58 -1.70
N ARG A 645 -9.17 -5.80 -2.78
CA ARG A 645 -9.71 -4.44 -2.83
C ARG A 645 -10.56 -4.25 -4.08
N PRO A 646 -11.77 -3.67 -3.95
CA PRO A 646 -12.53 -3.20 -5.11
C PRO A 646 -11.72 -2.18 -5.92
N VAL A 647 -11.89 -2.18 -7.23
CA VAL A 647 -11.30 -1.17 -8.12
C VAL A 647 -12.41 -0.41 -8.80
N ALA A 648 -12.43 0.91 -8.64
CA ALA A 648 -13.34 1.77 -9.39
C ALA A 648 -12.79 2.00 -10.81
N LEU A 649 -13.42 1.37 -11.79
CA LEU A 649 -13.12 1.51 -13.21
C LEU A 649 -13.98 2.63 -13.82
N ARG A 650 -13.33 3.74 -14.17
CA ARG A 650 -13.93 4.73 -15.06
C ARG A 650 -13.67 4.29 -16.49
N LEU A 651 -14.70 3.79 -17.15
CA LEU A 651 -14.63 3.47 -18.57
C LEU A 651 -15.26 4.62 -19.38
N PRO A 652 -14.82 4.84 -20.63
CA PRO A 652 -15.42 5.86 -21.47
C PRO A 652 -16.90 5.58 -21.64
N ALA A 653 -17.72 6.63 -21.64
CA ALA A 653 -19.15 6.49 -21.83
C ALA A 653 -19.44 5.83 -23.20
N LEU A 654 -20.25 4.76 -23.20
CA LEU A 654 -21.19 4.55 -24.30
C LEU A 654 -21.97 5.87 -24.43
N ALA A 655 -21.97 6.44 -25.63
CA ALA A 655 -22.46 7.77 -25.96
C ALA A 655 -23.65 8.21 -25.10
N ALA A 656 -23.60 9.47 -24.65
CA ALA A 656 -24.66 10.14 -23.90
C ALA A 656 -26.04 9.71 -24.42
N ALA A 657 -26.81 9.00 -23.59
CA ALA A 657 -28.22 8.83 -23.84
C ALA A 657 -28.84 10.22 -23.70
N SER A 658 -28.98 10.94 -24.81
CA SER A 658 -29.85 12.09 -24.92
C SER A 658 -31.27 11.57 -24.67
N GLY A 659 -31.70 11.57 -23.42
CA GLY A 659 -33.07 11.24 -23.07
C GLY A 659 -33.98 12.26 -23.74
N THR A 660 -34.74 11.81 -24.73
CA THR A 660 -35.88 12.55 -25.28
C THR A 660 -37.04 12.45 -24.29
N GLY A 661 -36.87 13.07 -23.11
CA GLY A 661 -37.95 13.35 -22.17
C GLY A 661 -38.51 14.75 -22.43
N PRO A 662 -39.79 15.02 -22.14
CA PRO A 662 -40.35 16.36 -22.29
C PRO A 662 -39.56 17.37 -21.42
N ALA A 663 -39.19 18.49 -22.04
CA ALA A 663 -38.38 19.53 -21.40
C ALA A 663 -39.07 20.08 -20.13
N PRO A 664 -38.35 20.25 -19.01
CA PRO A 664 -38.88 20.97 -17.86
C PRO A 664 -39.12 22.44 -18.24
N ALA A 665 -40.19 23.03 -17.72
CA ALA A 665 -40.62 24.42 -17.99
C ALA A 665 -39.66 25.50 -17.45
N THR A 666 -38.50 25.10 -16.93
CA THR A 666 -37.42 25.98 -16.46
C THR A 666 -36.09 25.37 -16.90
N PRO A 667 -35.21 26.12 -17.60
CA PRO A 667 -33.90 25.59 -17.96
C PRO A 667 -33.11 25.36 -16.67
N PRO A 668 -32.59 24.14 -16.41
CA PRO A 668 -31.73 23.93 -15.26
C PRO A 668 -30.47 24.80 -15.44
N THR A 669 -30.07 25.51 -14.40
CA THR A 669 -28.85 26.34 -14.36
C THR A 669 -27.56 25.51 -14.32
N GLY A 670 -27.56 24.32 -14.92
CA GLY A 670 -26.42 23.44 -15.05
C GLY A 670 -26.83 22.13 -15.72
N ALA A 671 -26.18 21.78 -16.83
CA ALA A 671 -26.26 20.42 -17.35
C ALA A 671 -25.44 19.50 -16.43
N SER A 672 -25.99 18.37 -16.02
CA SER A 672 -25.24 17.31 -15.34
C SER A 672 -24.98 16.18 -16.32
N ALA A 673 -23.73 15.77 -16.46
CA ALA A 673 -23.35 14.56 -17.18
C ALA A 673 -23.31 13.40 -16.20
N THR A 674 -24.07 12.34 -16.46
CA THR A 674 -24.00 11.10 -15.69
C THR A 674 -23.00 10.14 -16.34
N GLN A 675 -22.09 9.60 -15.53
CA GLN A 675 -21.12 8.59 -15.93
C GLN A 675 -21.27 7.36 -15.01
N ASN A 676 -21.35 6.17 -15.61
CA ASN A 676 -21.31 4.93 -14.84
C ASN A 676 -19.86 4.55 -14.53
N VAL A 677 -19.59 4.23 -13.28
CA VAL A 677 -18.30 3.75 -12.78
C VAL A 677 -18.48 2.30 -12.37
N ALA A 678 -17.91 1.38 -13.13
CA ALA A 678 -17.95 -0.04 -12.80
C ALA A 678 -17.05 -0.29 -11.57
N ILE A 679 -17.51 -1.10 -10.63
CA ILE A 679 -16.69 -1.57 -9.52
C ILE A 679 -16.23 -2.98 -9.88
N ALA A 680 -14.93 -3.15 -10.11
CA ALA A 680 -14.33 -4.42 -10.44
C ALA A 680 -13.78 -5.11 -9.18
N MET A 681 -13.97 -6.42 -9.12
CA MET A 681 -13.33 -7.32 -8.16
C MET A 681 -12.37 -8.24 -8.90
N PHE A 682 -11.12 -8.28 -8.45
CA PHE A 682 -10.13 -9.19 -8.98
C PHE A 682 -9.99 -10.36 -8.01
N SER A 683 -10.20 -11.57 -8.52
CA SER A 683 -10.13 -12.78 -7.70
C SER A 683 -8.68 -13.14 -7.41
N ALA A 684 -8.40 -13.49 -6.15
CA ALA A 684 -7.08 -13.95 -5.74
C ALA A 684 -6.85 -15.45 -6.07
N VAL A 685 -7.90 -16.27 -6.14
CA VAL A 685 -7.79 -17.74 -6.30
C VAL A 685 -8.95 -18.29 -7.14
N GLY A 686 -8.64 -18.92 -8.27
CA GLY A 686 -9.60 -19.62 -9.12
C GLY A 686 -10.63 -18.72 -9.84
N GLY A 687 -11.30 -19.25 -10.88
CA GLY A 687 -12.34 -18.52 -11.61
C GLY A 687 -11.82 -17.45 -12.59
N ALA A 688 -12.73 -16.60 -13.08
CA ALA A 688 -12.38 -15.49 -13.96
C ALA A 688 -11.54 -14.45 -13.19
N PRO A 689 -10.45 -13.90 -13.79
CA PRO A 689 -9.52 -13.02 -13.07
C PRO A 689 -10.15 -11.70 -12.64
N VAL A 690 -11.26 -11.30 -13.28
CA VAL A 690 -12.02 -10.07 -12.97
C VAL A 690 -13.51 -10.37 -13.01
N ARG A 691 -14.26 -9.80 -12.06
CA ARG A 691 -15.73 -9.82 -12.00
C ARG A 691 -16.25 -8.40 -11.72
N SER A 692 -17.45 -8.10 -12.20
CA SER A 692 -18.13 -6.87 -11.80
C SER A 692 -18.84 -7.05 -10.46
N ALA A 693 -18.68 -6.09 -9.56
CA ALA A 693 -19.45 -5.93 -8.34
C ALA A 693 -20.76 -5.15 -8.56
N GLY A 694 -20.94 -4.58 -9.75
CA GLY A 694 -21.96 -3.58 -10.06
C GLY A 694 -21.34 -2.26 -10.52
N ALA A 695 -22.17 -1.23 -10.65
CA ALA A 695 -21.75 0.10 -11.07
C ALA A 695 -22.38 1.21 -10.23
N ILE A 696 -21.65 2.32 -10.12
CA ILE A 696 -22.11 3.56 -9.47
C ILE A 696 -22.37 4.59 -10.56
N THR A 697 -23.54 5.19 -10.56
CA THR A 697 -23.82 6.35 -11.38
C THR A 697 -23.25 7.61 -10.72
N VAL A 698 -22.32 8.27 -11.40
CA VAL A 698 -21.70 9.53 -10.98
C VAL A 698 -22.31 10.66 -11.79
N ALA A 699 -23.05 11.56 -11.14
CA ALA A 699 -23.47 12.81 -11.76
C ALA A 699 -22.36 13.85 -11.55
N ALA A 700 -21.73 14.28 -12.65
CA ALA A 700 -20.77 15.38 -12.65
C ALA A 700 -21.44 16.65 -13.21
N PRO A 701 -21.14 17.84 -12.69
CA PRO A 701 -21.46 19.09 -13.38
C PRO A 701 -20.77 19.07 -14.75
N SER A 702 -21.51 19.17 -15.84
CA SER A 702 -20.94 19.39 -17.17
C SER A 702 -20.47 20.84 -17.23
N GLY A 703 -19.20 21.05 -17.61
CA GLY A 703 -18.61 22.39 -17.80
C GLY A 703 -19.32 23.25 -18.86
N ARG A 704 -18.87 24.52 -18.98
CA ARG A 704 -19.50 25.66 -19.70
C ARG A 704 -20.07 25.32 -21.08
N LEU A 705 -21.27 25.83 -21.36
CA LEU A 705 -22.08 25.48 -22.53
C LEU A 705 -21.94 26.40 -23.77
N SER A 706 -21.19 27.52 -23.73
CA SER A 706 -20.88 28.28 -24.97
C SER A 706 -19.81 29.35 -24.80
N TRP A 707 -19.17 29.72 -25.92
CA TRP A 707 -18.60 31.05 -26.14
C TRP A 707 -19.52 31.82 -27.12
N ARG A 708 -19.75 33.10 -26.85
CA ARG A 708 -20.27 34.08 -27.81
C ARG A 708 -19.20 35.15 -27.98
N GLU A 709 -18.74 35.36 -29.21
CA GLU A 709 -17.97 36.54 -29.55
C GLU A 709 -18.90 37.77 -29.52
N VAL A 710 -18.54 38.80 -28.77
CA VAL A 710 -19.26 40.08 -28.76
C VAL A 710 -18.49 41.06 -29.64
N VAL A 711 -18.81 41.01 -30.94
CA VAL A 711 -18.08 41.75 -31.98
C VAL A 711 -18.17 43.27 -31.80
N ASN A 712 -19.18 43.77 -31.07
CA ASN A 712 -19.42 45.19 -30.81
C ASN A 712 -19.19 45.63 -29.35
N TRP A 713 -18.34 44.91 -28.61
CA TRP A 713 -18.06 45.20 -27.18
C TRP A 713 -17.70 46.67 -26.90
N ARG A 714 -16.90 47.30 -27.77
CA ARG A 714 -16.49 48.70 -27.60
C ARG A 714 -17.67 49.68 -27.66
N GLU A 715 -18.68 49.41 -28.48
CA GLU A 715 -19.86 50.28 -28.63
C GLU A 715 -20.80 50.13 -27.43
N LEU A 716 -21.00 48.89 -26.95
CA LEU A 716 -21.76 48.61 -25.73
C LEU A 716 -21.09 49.22 -24.48
N HIS A 717 -19.77 49.16 -24.40
CA HIS A 717 -19.02 49.74 -23.28
C HIS A 717 -19.04 51.28 -23.29
N ALA A 718 -19.03 51.91 -24.47
CA ALA A 718 -19.13 53.36 -24.60
C ALA A 718 -20.54 53.88 -24.30
N ALA A 719 -21.59 53.13 -24.67
CA ALA A 719 -22.98 53.47 -24.35
C ALA A 719 -23.28 53.38 -22.85
N ALA A 720 -22.62 52.46 -22.13
CA ALA A 720 -22.77 52.30 -20.68
C ALA A 720 -22.04 53.36 -19.84
N ARG A 721 -21.23 54.23 -20.45
CA ARG A 721 -20.52 55.33 -19.79
C ARG A 721 -21.12 56.71 -20.07
N ARG A 722 -22.27 56.80 -20.75
CA ARG A 722 -23.02 58.05 -20.93
C ARG A 722 -24.14 58.17 -19.91
#